data_AF-A0A964YP22-F1
#
_entry.id   AF-A0A964YP22-F1
#
_cell.length_a   1.000
_cell.length_b   1.000
_cell.length_c   1.000
_cell.angle_alpha   90.00
_cell.angle_beta   90.00
_cell.angle_gamma   90.00
#
_symmetry.space_group_name_H-M   'P 1'
#
loop_
_entity.id
_entity.type
_entity.pdbx_description
1 polymer ?
#
loop_
_entity_poly.entity_id
_entity_poly.type
_entity_poly.pdbx_seq_one_letter_code
_entity_poly.pdbx_strand_id
1 'polypeptide(L)'
;DCDGDGVDNATEAANSTDPSNNCSFLLASQNLPPNAAWLAADCDGDGVTNQTELNDNSDPLISCDYLANSQTLPTSPAYDVLDCDGDGVTNEDEVDPDGDGIPGPNGTDPQNPCSMNVMSITAAIDPIWAAGDCDGDGVNNVDEIDPDGDGIPGPNGTDPINGCSFTLLDQTLNPSNAWLASDCDGDGVTNGNEIDPDGDGIPGPNGTNPLEPCSYLSNAQTLPPNQNWFDLDCDGDGVTNEDEIDPDGDGQPGPNGTDPQNPCSLNVVSQSLAASLAWNGLDCDGDGVTNEDEIDPDGDGTPGPNGTNILNPCEFNLSDQTLSPDSTWFANDCDGDGVSNEEEIDPDGDGIPGPNGTDPNDPCSLQLASQNMTPTPAWLAADCDGDGVSNGTEIDPDGDGTPGPNGTDPTNPCSVTVANQNTTPSPEWLSSDCDGDGVTNGTEIDPDGDGTPGPNGTDPNDPCSLELANQTLATSANWNTLDCDGDGVPNGVEIDSDGDGNPGPDVTDVLDPCSYVIAAQTLPTNATWNDADCDGDGVPNGTEVLDGTNPQNPCEFDSTSIVLPLGPGYWNADCDSDGISNGIEDSLGTDPWNVDTDGDGISDGDEFNQGSNPLDPCDPNATGPSCNEGIFIPEAFTPDGDAANEYFVITGIENYTDNILTIFNRWGNVVYSMDAYQNQWNGISNGSMVIGSDPLPTGTYYYLLDLYGDGKTVYKGSIYLKR
;
A
#
# COMPACT_ATOMS: atom_id res chain seq x y z
N ASP A 1 81.84 21.05 -79.81
CA ASP A 1 82.18 21.88 -78.68
C ASP A 1 82.74 23.23 -79.10
N CYS A 2 81.97 23.93 -79.94
CA CYS A 2 82.19 25.37 -80.17
C CYS A 2 81.28 26.25 -79.29
N ASP A 3 80.41 25.61 -78.53
CA ASP A 3 79.35 26.12 -77.67
C ASP A 3 79.58 25.83 -76.19
N GLY A 4 80.38 24.82 -75.84
CA GLY A 4 80.94 24.65 -74.50
C GLY A 4 80.45 23.45 -73.70
N ASP A 5 79.62 22.59 -74.31
CA ASP A 5 78.81 21.55 -73.66
C ASP A 5 79.58 20.24 -73.40
N GLY A 6 80.82 20.12 -73.85
CA GLY A 6 81.61 18.89 -73.73
C GLY A 6 81.36 17.83 -74.81
N VAL A 7 80.59 18.11 -75.86
CA VAL A 7 80.37 17.19 -77.01
C VAL A 7 81.01 17.77 -78.27
N ASP A 8 81.89 17.03 -78.97
CA ASP A 8 82.49 17.55 -80.20
C ASP A 8 81.47 17.69 -81.36
N ASN A 9 81.66 18.69 -82.26
CA ASN A 9 80.68 19.01 -83.32
C ASN A 9 80.38 17.84 -84.27
N ALA A 10 81.30 16.88 -84.43
CA ALA A 10 81.05 15.73 -85.29
C ALA A 10 80.12 14.71 -84.59
N THR A 11 80.24 14.58 -83.27
CA THR A 11 79.35 13.79 -82.42
C THR A 11 77.95 14.42 -82.34
N GLU A 12 77.85 15.73 -82.16
CA GLU A 12 76.56 16.45 -82.15
C GLU A 12 75.80 16.31 -83.48
N ALA A 13 76.51 16.47 -84.60
CA ALA A 13 75.95 16.25 -85.93
C ALA A 13 75.46 14.80 -86.13
N ALA A 14 76.09 13.82 -85.47
CA ALA A 14 75.65 12.42 -85.50
C ALA A 14 74.41 12.18 -84.64
N ASN A 15 74.29 12.89 -83.51
CA ASN A 15 73.18 12.80 -82.56
C ASN A 15 71.98 13.68 -82.93
N SER A 16 72.10 14.49 -83.99
CA SER A 16 71.09 15.49 -84.40
C SER A 16 70.84 16.58 -83.35
N THR A 17 71.88 16.96 -82.62
CA THR A 17 71.87 18.10 -81.68
C THR A 17 72.52 19.34 -82.32
N ASP A 18 72.27 20.55 -81.79
CA ASP A 18 72.74 21.81 -82.39
C ASP A 18 74.11 22.25 -81.86
N PRO A 19 75.19 22.21 -82.68
CA PRO A 19 76.56 22.56 -82.26
C PRO A 19 76.78 24.00 -81.83
N SER A 20 75.76 24.85 -81.92
CA SER A 20 75.81 26.25 -81.52
C SER A 20 74.99 26.57 -80.27
N ASN A 21 74.28 25.58 -79.73
CA ASN A 21 73.46 25.70 -78.54
C ASN A 21 73.97 24.75 -77.47
N ASN A 22 74.57 25.31 -76.43
CA ASN A 22 75.20 24.57 -75.34
C ASN A 22 74.21 23.75 -74.48
N CYS A 23 72.90 23.90 -74.67
CA CYS A 23 71.87 23.06 -74.05
C CYS A 23 71.23 22.06 -75.04
N SER A 24 71.73 21.99 -76.28
CA SER A 24 71.30 21.01 -77.26
C SER A 24 72.37 19.92 -77.38
N PHE A 25 72.33 18.94 -76.48
CA PHE A 25 73.28 17.83 -76.49
C PHE A 25 72.65 16.55 -75.92
N LEU A 26 73.37 15.43 -76.00
CA LEU A 26 73.03 14.21 -75.26
C LEU A 26 74.05 14.05 -74.14
N LEU A 27 73.62 14.04 -72.89
CA LEU A 27 74.51 13.95 -71.72
C LEU A 27 75.49 12.77 -71.81
N ALA A 28 75.00 11.59 -72.22
CA ALA A 28 75.81 10.40 -72.43
C ALA A 28 76.88 10.52 -73.55
N SER A 29 76.82 11.56 -74.38
CA SER A 29 77.76 11.81 -75.48
C SER A 29 78.86 12.82 -75.13
N GLN A 30 78.86 13.39 -73.92
CA GLN A 30 79.95 14.24 -73.44
C GLN A 30 81.26 13.46 -73.41
N ASN A 31 82.22 13.91 -74.23
CA ASN A 31 83.52 13.26 -74.44
C ASN A 31 84.70 14.24 -74.24
N LEU A 32 84.41 15.50 -73.93
CA LEU A 32 85.33 16.57 -73.58
C LEU A 32 84.88 17.25 -72.28
N PRO A 33 85.78 17.92 -71.53
CA PRO A 33 85.40 18.69 -70.36
C PRO A 33 84.54 19.92 -70.74
N PRO A 34 83.33 20.09 -70.18
CA PRO A 34 82.51 21.28 -70.41
C PRO A 34 83.19 22.57 -69.94
N ASN A 35 82.82 23.70 -70.52
CA ASN A 35 83.40 25.00 -70.19
C ASN A 35 82.66 25.70 -69.03
N ALA A 36 83.25 26.78 -68.52
CA ALA A 36 82.67 27.53 -67.40
C ALA A 36 81.32 28.20 -67.71
N ALA A 37 80.99 28.45 -68.98
CA ALA A 37 79.71 29.03 -69.37
C ALA A 37 78.60 27.98 -69.35
N TRP A 38 78.87 26.75 -69.80
CA TRP A 38 77.95 25.62 -69.67
C TRP A 38 77.74 25.23 -68.20
N LEU A 39 78.81 25.16 -67.40
CA LEU A 39 78.72 24.83 -65.97
C LEU A 39 77.86 25.82 -65.16
N ALA A 40 77.76 27.07 -65.59
CA ALA A 40 76.94 28.10 -64.95
C ALA A 40 75.58 28.32 -65.65
N ALA A 41 75.30 27.56 -66.73
CA ALA A 41 74.00 27.56 -67.37
C ALA A 41 73.03 26.67 -66.59
N ASP A 42 71.76 26.88 -66.87
CA ASP A 42 70.61 26.08 -66.44
C ASP A 42 69.92 25.72 -67.77
N CYS A 43 70.07 24.48 -68.20
CA CYS A 43 69.76 24.07 -69.56
C CYS A 43 68.32 23.58 -69.74
N ASP A 44 67.71 23.07 -68.69
CA ASP A 44 66.34 22.57 -68.63
C ASP A 44 65.39 23.53 -67.87
N GLY A 45 65.92 24.59 -67.28
CA GLY A 45 65.20 25.74 -66.78
C GLY A 45 64.56 25.53 -65.41
N ASP A 46 65.09 24.59 -64.62
CA ASP A 46 64.62 24.23 -63.29
C ASP A 46 65.17 25.14 -62.17
N GLY A 47 66.03 26.11 -62.51
CA GLY A 47 66.65 27.01 -61.53
C GLY A 47 67.91 26.43 -60.85
N VAL A 48 68.38 25.26 -61.26
CA VAL A 48 69.63 24.62 -60.83
C VAL A 48 70.67 24.76 -61.95
N THR A 49 71.92 25.00 -61.58
CA THR A 49 72.99 25.08 -62.59
C THR A 49 73.47 23.68 -62.96
N ASN A 50 73.83 23.46 -64.23
CA ASN A 50 74.42 22.21 -64.73
C ASN A 50 75.59 21.68 -63.87
N GLN A 51 76.39 22.57 -63.27
CA GLN A 51 77.47 22.17 -62.36
C GLN A 51 76.95 21.54 -61.06
N THR A 52 75.87 22.08 -60.49
CA THR A 52 75.26 21.58 -59.26
C THR A 52 74.64 20.22 -59.50
N GLU A 53 73.88 20.07 -60.59
CA GLU A 53 73.24 18.81 -61.01
C GLU A 53 74.26 17.70 -61.26
N LEU A 54 75.37 18.01 -61.93
CA LEU A 54 76.48 17.05 -62.06
C LEU A 54 77.09 16.63 -60.71
N ASN A 55 77.03 17.49 -59.68
CA ASN A 55 77.59 17.19 -58.36
C ASN A 55 76.66 16.34 -57.50
N ASP A 56 75.35 16.44 -57.66
CA ASP A 56 74.33 15.68 -56.91
C ASP A 56 73.67 14.55 -57.72
N ASN A 57 74.12 14.35 -58.96
CA ASN A 57 73.73 13.29 -59.88
C ASN A 57 72.33 13.45 -60.52
N SER A 58 71.81 14.68 -60.56
CA SER A 58 70.62 15.03 -61.35
C SER A 58 71.00 15.32 -62.82
N ASP A 59 70.03 15.30 -63.76
CA ASP A 59 70.27 15.41 -65.22
C ASP A 59 70.00 16.84 -65.73
N PRO A 60 71.04 17.59 -66.20
CA PRO A 60 70.94 18.97 -66.69
C PRO A 60 70.07 19.23 -67.93
N LEU A 61 69.35 18.21 -68.39
CA LEU A 61 68.46 18.25 -69.56
C LEU A 61 67.03 17.81 -69.22
N ILE A 62 66.74 17.48 -67.96
CA ILE A 62 65.45 16.97 -67.52
C ILE A 62 64.95 17.84 -66.36
N SER A 63 64.05 18.77 -66.67
CA SER A 63 63.57 19.81 -65.73
C SER A 63 62.98 19.31 -64.42
N CYS A 64 62.60 18.02 -64.32
CA CYS A 64 62.05 17.40 -63.11
C CYS A 64 63.05 16.49 -62.37
N ASP A 65 64.28 16.36 -62.89
CA ASP A 65 65.36 15.60 -62.26
C ASP A 65 66.34 16.56 -61.59
N TYR A 66 65.96 17.06 -60.41
CA TYR A 66 66.73 18.03 -59.64
C TYR A 66 66.54 17.85 -58.14
N LEU A 67 67.37 18.50 -57.32
CA LEU A 67 67.13 18.61 -55.88
C LEU A 67 66.53 19.98 -55.57
N ALA A 68 65.33 20.03 -54.96
CA ALA A 68 64.63 21.28 -54.68
C ALA A 68 65.47 22.30 -53.88
N ASN A 69 66.28 21.83 -52.93
CA ASN A 69 67.16 22.71 -52.15
C ASN A 69 68.37 23.26 -52.93
N SER A 70 68.63 22.76 -54.14
CA SER A 70 69.68 23.22 -55.05
C SER A 70 69.20 24.36 -55.98
N GLN A 71 67.89 24.64 -56.03
CA GLN A 71 67.33 25.74 -56.82
C GLN A 71 67.80 27.09 -56.26
N THR A 72 68.62 27.80 -57.04
CA THR A 72 69.21 29.09 -56.62
C THR A 72 69.08 30.16 -57.70
N LEU A 73 68.61 29.79 -58.89
CA LEU A 73 68.28 30.67 -60.00
C LEU A 73 66.76 30.74 -60.19
N PRO A 74 66.24 31.78 -60.88
CA PRO A 74 64.85 31.80 -61.30
C PRO A 74 64.55 30.66 -62.27
N THR A 75 63.41 30.00 -62.09
CA THR A 75 62.89 28.97 -63.00
C THR A 75 62.43 29.57 -64.32
N SER A 76 62.25 28.71 -65.33
CA SER A 76 61.78 29.08 -66.65
C SER A 76 60.26 28.86 -66.81
N PRO A 77 59.57 29.62 -67.69
CA PRO A 77 58.16 29.37 -68.01
C PRO A 77 57.86 27.97 -68.59
N ALA A 78 58.89 27.25 -69.04
CA ALA A 78 58.74 25.88 -69.50
C ALA A 78 58.71 24.88 -68.33
N TYR A 79 59.48 25.14 -67.27
CA TYR A 79 59.43 24.41 -66.01
C TYR A 79 58.15 24.73 -65.24
N ASP A 80 57.74 26.00 -65.20
CA ASP A 80 56.60 26.49 -64.41
C ASP A 80 55.27 25.77 -64.75
N VAL A 81 55.11 25.31 -66.00
CA VAL A 81 53.89 24.59 -66.47
C VAL A 81 54.02 23.06 -66.43
N LEU A 82 55.15 22.53 -65.96
CA LEU A 82 55.31 21.09 -65.73
C LEU A 82 54.64 20.71 -64.42
N ASP A 83 54.32 19.42 -64.33
CA ASP A 83 53.87 18.71 -63.14
C ASP A 83 54.93 17.63 -62.93
N CYS A 84 55.87 17.91 -62.02
CA CYS A 84 57.08 17.11 -61.91
C CYS A 84 56.91 15.84 -61.06
N ASP A 85 55.95 15.83 -60.15
CA ASP A 85 55.66 14.70 -59.28
C ASP A 85 54.38 13.93 -59.68
N GLY A 86 53.59 14.49 -60.60
CA GLY A 86 52.48 13.81 -61.29
C GLY A 86 51.15 13.93 -60.57
N ASP A 87 51.02 14.82 -59.60
CA ASP A 87 49.83 15.00 -58.76
C ASP A 87 48.73 15.82 -59.46
N GLY A 88 49.02 16.40 -60.63
CA GLY A 88 48.12 17.22 -61.42
C GLY A 88 48.15 18.72 -61.10
N VAL A 89 49.00 19.17 -60.16
CA VAL A 89 49.29 20.57 -59.87
C VAL A 89 50.55 20.97 -60.63
N THR A 90 50.58 22.20 -61.18
CA THR A 90 51.78 22.66 -61.90
C THR A 90 52.80 23.23 -60.92
N ASN A 91 54.09 23.14 -61.25
CA ASN A 91 55.18 23.65 -60.42
C ASN A 91 54.97 25.12 -60.00
N GLU A 92 54.39 25.97 -60.86
CA GLU A 92 54.03 27.36 -60.53
C GLU A 92 52.91 27.44 -59.48
N ASP A 93 51.84 26.67 -59.68
CA ASP A 93 50.69 26.61 -58.77
C ASP A 93 51.07 26.02 -57.41
N GLU A 94 52.13 25.23 -57.33
CA GLU A 94 52.64 24.69 -56.08
C GLU A 94 53.50 25.68 -55.30
N VAL A 95 54.40 26.41 -55.97
CA VAL A 95 55.28 27.36 -55.28
C VAL A 95 54.57 28.68 -54.95
N ASP A 96 53.53 29.05 -55.71
CA ASP A 96 52.73 30.26 -55.56
C ASP A 96 51.22 29.99 -55.79
N PRO A 97 50.57 29.23 -54.88
CA PRO A 97 49.18 28.81 -55.06
C PRO A 97 48.14 29.95 -55.00
N ASP A 98 48.49 31.14 -54.51
CA ASP A 98 47.59 32.30 -54.52
C ASP A 98 47.85 33.29 -55.66
N GLY A 99 48.87 33.02 -56.48
CA GLY A 99 49.19 33.75 -57.70
C GLY A 99 49.53 35.21 -57.46
N ASP A 100 50.05 35.55 -56.26
CA ASP A 100 50.42 36.92 -55.92
C ASP A 100 51.81 37.34 -56.47
N GLY A 101 52.50 36.37 -57.09
CA GLY A 101 53.83 36.51 -57.69
C GLY A 101 54.97 36.38 -56.67
N ILE A 102 54.68 35.90 -55.45
CA ILE A 102 55.63 35.73 -54.35
C ILE A 102 55.52 34.31 -53.80
N PRO A 103 56.55 33.47 -53.98
CA PRO A 103 56.59 32.16 -53.34
C PRO A 103 56.40 32.26 -51.82
N GLY A 104 55.41 31.54 -51.29
CA GLY A 104 54.84 31.76 -49.97
C GLY A 104 54.87 30.54 -49.04
N PRO A 105 54.56 30.72 -47.74
CA PRO A 105 54.51 29.63 -46.77
C PRO A 105 53.33 28.66 -46.96
N ASN A 106 52.44 28.95 -47.91
CA ASN A 106 51.29 28.11 -48.26
C ASN A 106 51.59 27.22 -49.49
N GLY A 107 52.82 27.24 -50.01
CA GLY A 107 53.21 26.44 -51.17
C GLY A 107 53.38 24.95 -50.86
N THR A 108 53.21 24.15 -51.89
CA THR A 108 53.43 22.70 -51.93
C THR A 108 54.80 22.35 -52.51
N ASP A 109 55.17 21.07 -52.59
CA ASP A 109 56.53 20.63 -52.94
C ASP A 109 56.49 19.90 -54.29
N PRO A 110 56.99 20.50 -55.38
CA PRO A 110 56.90 19.95 -56.74
C PRO A 110 57.61 18.63 -57.03
N GLN A 111 58.20 18.02 -56.02
CA GLN A 111 58.81 16.69 -56.11
C GLN A 111 58.13 15.67 -55.20
N ASN A 112 57.14 16.08 -54.41
CA ASN A 112 56.47 15.23 -53.46
C ASN A 112 54.99 15.16 -53.79
N PRO A 113 54.55 14.07 -54.43
CA PRO A 113 53.20 14.01 -55.00
C PRO A 113 52.09 13.86 -53.93
N CYS A 114 52.46 13.76 -52.64
CA CYS A 114 51.50 13.82 -51.52
C CYS A 114 51.56 15.16 -50.77
N SER A 115 52.25 16.14 -51.32
CA SER A 115 52.30 17.50 -50.82
C SER A 115 51.63 18.37 -51.86
N MET A 116 50.30 18.46 -51.82
CA MET A 116 49.54 19.12 -52.89
C MET A 116 48.34 19.91 -52.35
N ASN A 117 47.76 20.75 -53.21
CA ASN A 117 46.45 21.35 -52.97
C ASN A 117 45.47 20.83 -54.02
N VAL A 118 44.52 20.01 -53.59
CA VAL A 118 43.52 19.35 -54.45
C VAL A 118 42.75 20.36 -55.32
N MET A 119 42.51 21.58 -54.81
CA MET A 119 41.80 22.62 -55.55
C MET A 119 42.63 23.26 -56.68
N SER A 120 43.94 23.00 -56.72
CA SER A 120 44.88 23.52 -57.71
C SER A 120 45.18 22.52 -58.84
N ILE A 121 44.55 21.34 -58.84
CA ILE A 121 44.71 20.34 -59.90
C ILE A 121 44.17 20.91 -61.21
N THR A 122 45.07 21.13 -62.17
CA THR A 122 44.74 21.64 -63.52
C THR A 122 45.46 20.89 -64.65
N ALA A 123 46.51 20.14 -64.32
CA ALA A 123 47.27 19.28 -65.23
C ALA A 123 46.70 17.86 -65.29
N ALA A 124 47.28 17.03 -66.15
CA ALA A 124 46.88 15.64 -66.30
C ALA A 124 47.61 14.77 -65.26
N ILE A 125 46.83 14.16 -64.38
CA ILE A 125 47.31 13.31 -63.28
C ILE A 125 48.06 12.07 -63.79
N ASP A 126 49.15 11.71 -63.14
CA ASP A 126 49.93 10.51 -63.43
C ASP A 126 49.22 9.23 -62.92
N PRO A 127 49.17 8.13 -63.72
CA PRO A 127 48.52 6.89 -63.30
C PRO A 127 49.11 6.21 -62.06
N ILE A 128 50.38 6.48 -61.72
CA ILE A 128 51.02 5.95 -60.51
C ILE A 128 50.52 6.72 -59.30
N TRP A 129 50.43 8.04 -59.38
CA TRP A 129 49.83 8.85 -58.33
C TRP A 129 48.36 8.50 -58.13
N ALA A 130 47.59 8.38 -59.21
CA ALA A 130 46.17 8.04 -59.16
C ALA A 130 45.89 6.72 -58.42
N ALA A 131 46.78 5.73 -58.55
CA ALA A 131 46.68 4.45 -57.86
C ALA A 131 47.41 4.43 -56.49
N GLY A 132 48.06 5.53 -56.12
CA GLY A 132 48.65 5.76 -54.81
C GLY A 132 47.60 6.08 -53.76
N ASP A 133 48.07 6.18 -52.52
CA ASP A 133 47.29 6.44 -51.32
C ASP A 133 48.17 7.32 -50.42
N CYS A 134 47.94 8.63 -50.50
CA CYS A 134 48.86 9.63 -49.98
C CYS A 134 48.77 9.80 -48.47
N ASP A 135 47.59 9.69 -47.89
CA ASP A 135 47.37 9.77 -46.45
C ASP A 135 47.33 8.41 -45.75
N GLY A 136 47.30 7.32 -46.53
CA GLY A 136 47.42 5.96 -46.05
C GLY A 136 46.14 5.42 -45.45
N ASP A 137 44.97 5.97 -45.78
CA ASP A 137 43.66 5.56 -45.28
C ASP A 137 43.10 4.30 -45.97
N GLY A 138 43.74 3.84 -47.05
CA GLY A 138 43.32 2.67 -47.82
C GLY A 138 42.35 2.98 -48.98
N VAL A 139 42.02 4.25 -49.21
CA VAL A 139 41.40 4.76 -50.44
C VAL A 139 42.54 5.22 -51.36
N ASN A 140 42.36 5.13 -52.68
CA ASN A 140 43.36 5.64 -53.61
C ASN A 140 43.04 7.07 -54.04
N ASN A 141 44.08 7.83 -54.37
CA ASN A 141 43.96 9.26 -54.62
C ASN A 141 42.92 9.63 -55.70
N VAL A 142 42.71 8.77 -56.71
CA VAL A 142 41.71 9.04 -57.76
C VAL A 142 40.27 8.80 -57.31
N ASP A 143 40.04 7.75 -56.51
CA ASP A 143 38.71 7.45 -55.96
C ASP A 143 38.30 8.52 -54.94
N GLU A 144 39.25 9.22 -54.33
CA GLU A 144 38.97 10.33 -53.42
C GLU A 144 38.57 11.62 -54.13
N ILE A 145 39.31 12.03 -55.17
CA ILE A 145 39.01 13.27 -55.89
C ILE A 145 37.84 13.11 -56.89
N ASP A 146 37.63 11.91 -57.44
CA ASP A 146 36.61 11.57 -58.45
C ASP A 146 35.89 10.24 -58.10
N PRO A 147 35.12 10.20 -56.99
CA PRO A 147 34.49 8.97 -56.49
C PRO A 147 33.42 8.38 -57.41
N ASP A 148 32.85 9.16 -58.33
CA ASP A 148 31.85 8.66 -59.30
C ASP A 148 32.44 8.31 -60.68
N GLY A 149 33.74 8.53 -60.85
CA GLY A 149 34.53 8.15 -62.03
C GLY A 149 34.02 8.82 -63.30
N ASP A 150 33.43 10.01 -63.18
CA ASP A 150 32.90 10.78 -64.32
C ASP A 150 34.00 11.59 -65.04
N GLY A 151 35.22 11.59 -64.48
CA GLY A 151 36.40 12.27 -64.98
C GLY A 151 36.47 13.74 -64.56
N ILE A 152 35.66 14.17 -63.60
CA ILE A 152 35.63 15.53 -63.06
C ILE A 152 35.78 15.46 -61.54
N PRO A 153 36.89 15.99 -60.98
CA PRO A 153 37.00 16.14 -59.54
C PRO A 153 35.82 16.90 -58.93
N GLY A 154 35.14 16.30 -57.96
CA GLY A 154 33.79 16.68 -57.55
C GLY A 154 33.65 17.10 -56.08
N PRO A 155 32.58 17.85 -55.71
CA PRO A 155 32.35 18.30 -54.33
C PRO A 155 31.89 17.20 -53.35
N ASN A 156 31.76 15.96 -53.82
CA ASN A 156 31.38 14.79 -53.02
C ASN A 156 32.57 13.83 -52.80
N GLY A 157 33.79 14.25 -53.14
CA GLY A 157 35.03 13.53 -52.91
C GLY A 157 35.54 13.63 -51.48
N THR A 158 36.50 12.77 -51.15
CA THR A 158 37.30 12.83 -49.93
C THR A 158 38.64 13.52 -50.22
N ASP A 159 39.50 13.69 -49.22
CA ASP A 159 40.70 14.53 -49.33
C ASP A 159 41.95 13.65 -49.27
N PRO A 160 42.69 13.45 -50.39
CA PRO A 160 43.81 12.50 -50.48
C PRO A 160 45.01 12.74 -49.58
N ILE A 161 45.01 13.84 -48.85
CA ILE A 161 46.07 14.21 -47.92
C ILE A 161 45.60 14.20 -46.46
N ASN A 162 44.34 13.85 -46.20
CA ASN A 162 43.74 13.85 -44.88
C ASN A 162 43.05 12.50 -44.61
N GLY A 163 43.77 11.60 -43.94
CA GLY A 163 43.29 10.23 -43.72
C GLY A 163 42.09 10.07 -42.78
N CYS A 164 41.52 11.17 -42.26
CA CYS A 164 40.23 11.16 -41.57
C CYS A 164 39.08 11.65 -42.48
N SER A 165 39.37 11.98 -43.72
CA SER A 165 38.40 12.26 -44.77
C SER A 165 38.33 11.04 -45.65
N PHE A 166 37.46 10.08 -45.35
CA PHE A 166 37.32 8.86 -46.14
C PHE A 166 35.91 8.31 -46.05
N THR A 167 35.59 7.31 -46.87
CA THR A 167 34.41 6.47 -46.65
C THR A 167 34.82 5.02 -46.45
N LEU A 168 34.24 4.37 -45.44
CA LEU A 168 34.51 2.96 -45.12
C LEU A 168 34.23 2.01 -46.29
N LEU A 169 33.35 2.39 -47.23
CA LEU A 169 33.02 1.55 -48.38
C LEU A 169 34.07 1.64 -49.51
N ASP A 170 34.86 2.72 -49.54
CA ASP A 170 35.82 3.01 -50.60
C ASP A 170 37.26 2.58 -50.23
N GLN A 171 37.47 2.12 -48.99
CA GLN A 171 38.73 1.51 -48.54
C GLN A 171 38.99 0.15 -49.23
N THR A 172 39.64 0.19 -50.39
CA THR A 172 39.93 -1.00 -51.21
C THR A 172 41.39 -1.46 -51.12
N LEU A 173 42.27 -0.60 -50.60
CA LEU A 173 43.66 -0.90 -50.28
C LEU A 173 43.81 -1.25 -48.78
N ASN A 174 44.98 -1.74 -48.40
CA ASN A 174 45.28 -1.97 -46.99
C ASN A 174 45.72 -0.64 -46.36
N PRO A 175 45.06 -0.16 -45.31
CA PRO A 175 45.47 1.07 -44.63
C PRO A 175 46.89 0.98 -44.08
N SER A 176 47.53 2.13 -43.95
CA SER A 176 48.87 2.26 -43.41
C SER A 176 48.92 2.04 -41.89
N ASN A 177 50.08 1.63 -41.37
CA ASN A 177 50.28 1.56 -39.91
C ASN A 177 50.16 2.92 -39.21
N ALA A 178 50.35 4.02 -39.95
CA ALA A 178 50.18 5.37 -39.40
C ALA A 178 48.69 5.65 -39.19
N TRP A 179 47.88 5.40 -40.22
CA TRP A 179 46.43 5.52 -40.16
C TRP A 179 45.81 4.61 -39.10
N LEU A 180 46.23 3.34 -39.03
CA LEU A 180 45.73 2.39 -38.01
C LEU A 180 46.00 2.82 -36.57
N ALA A 181 47.02 3.66 -36.35
CA ALA A 181 47.40 4.19 -35.04
C ALA A 181 46.83 5.60 -34.77
N SER A 182 46.19 6.20 -35.76
CA SER A 182 45.42 7.45 -35.62
C SER A 182 44.06 7.16 -34.97
N ASP A 183 43.42 8.23 -34.53
CA ASP A 183 42.09 8.28 -33.91
C ASP A 183 41.38 9.46 -34.57
N CYS A 184 40.52 9.14 -35.54
CA CYS A 184 39.96 10.13 -36.45
C CYS A 184 38.74 10.87 -35.89
N ASP A 185 37.93 10.21 -35.08
CA ASP A 185 36.74 10.78 -34.46
C ASP A 185 37.01 11.32 -33.04
N GLY A 186 38.13 10.94 -32.44
CA GLY A 186 38.63 11.45 -31.18
C GLY A 186 38.04 10.78 -29.96
N ASP A 187 37.48 9.59 -30.10
CA ASP A 187 36.88 8.81 -29.03
C ASP A 187 37.92 8.13 -28.13
N GLY A 188 39.21 8.20 -28.47
CA GLY A 188 40.29 7.55 -27.74
C GLY A 188 40.57 6.10 -28.16
N VAL A 189 39.84 5.57 -29.13
CA VAL A 189 40.05 4.30 -29.81
C VAL A 189 40.78 4.58 -31.12
N THR A 190 41.82 3.79 -31.41
CA THR A 190 42.53 3.96 -32.68
C THR A 190 41.75 3.32 -33.82
N ASN A 191 41.79 3.90 -35.02
CA ASN A 191 41.12 3.39 -36.23
C ASN A 191 41.31 1.88 -36.42
N GLY A 192 42.51 1.35 -36.14
CA GLY A 192 42.80 -0.08 -36.24
C GLY A 192 42.04 -0.97 -35.25
N ASN A 193 41.85 -0.49 -34.01
CA ASN A 193 41.07 -1.20 -32.98
C ASN A 193 39.56 -1.10 -33.25
N GLU A 194 39.11 -0.11 -34.02
CA GLU A 194 37.69 0.02 -34.37
C GLU A 194 37.31 -0.90 -35.52
N ILE A 195 38.14 -0.97 -36.57
CA ILE A 195 37.85 -1.85 -37.71
C ILE A 195 38.13 -3.33 -37.41
N ASP A 196 39.08 -3.63 -36.51
CA ASP A 196 39.50 -4.98 -36.10
C ASP A 196 39.74 -5.07 -34.58
N PRO A 197 38.68 -5.01 -33.75
CA PRO A 197 38.81 -4.95 -32.29
C PRO A 197 39.36 -6.23 -31.64
N ASP A 198 39.29 -7.39 -32.32
CA ASP A 198 39.84 -8.66 -31.80
C ASP A 198 41.22 -9.02 -32.38
N GLY A 199 41.73 -8.20 -33.31
CA GLY A 199 43.08 -8.28 -33.85
C GLY A 199 43.32 -9.57 -34.64
N ASP A 200 42.27 -10.16 -35.22
CA ASP A 200 42.36 -11.39 -35.99
C ASP A 200 42.79 -11.16 -37.44
N GLY A 201 42.92 -9.89 -37.85
CA GLY A 201 43.31 -9.43 -39.17
C GLY A 201 42.15 -9.40 -40.17
N ILE A 202 40.90 -9.53 -39.70
CA ILE A 202 39.69 -9.47 -40.51
C ILE A 202 38.77 -8.38 -39.96
N PRO A 203 38.53 -7.30 -40.71
CA PRO A 203 37.53 -6.32 -40.34
C PRO A 203 36.16 -7.00 -40.11
N GLY A 204 35.61 -6.82 -38.90
CA GLY A 204 34.65 -7.76 -38.33
C GLY A 204 33.26 -7.19 -38.01
N PRO A 205 32.28 -8.04 -37.68
CA PRO A 205 30.90 -7.65 -37.36
C PRO A 205 30.74 -6.95 -35.99
N ASN A 206 31.80 -6.91 -35.18
CA ASN A 206 31.84 -6.25 -33.87
C ASN A 206 32.70 -4.97 -33.90
N GLY A 207 33.11 -4.51 -35.08
CA GLY A 207 33.85 -3.27 -35.24
C GLY A 207 32.98 -2.03 -34.96
N THR A 208 33.64 -0.94 -34.61
CA THR A 208 33.04 0.39 -34.49
C THR A 208 33.44 1.28 -35.68
N ASN A 209 32.94 2.51 -35.74
CA ASN A 209 33.13 3.37 -36.89
C ASN A 209 34.14 4.50 -36.58
N PRO A 210 35.33 4.51 -37.22
CA PRO A 210 36.40 5.50 -36.99
C PRO A 210 36.10 6.95 -37.29
N LEU A 211 34.88 7.25 -37.75
CA LEU A 211 34.42 8.59 -38.10
C LEU A 211 33.25 9.04 -37.23
N GLU A 212 32.77 8.21 -36.30
CA GLU A 212 31.58 8.47 -35.49
C GLU A 212 31.95 8.34 -34.00
N PRO A 213 32.17 9.46 -33.28
CA PRO A 213 32.76 9.43 -31.93
C PRO A 213 31.96 8.65 -30.87
N CYS A 214 30.66 8.43 -31.11
CA CYS A 214 29.80 7.64 -30.22
C CYS A 214 29.77 6.15 -30.59
N SER A 215 30.45 5.75 -31.67
CA SER A 215 30.65 4.38 -32.07
C SER A 215 31.98 3.91 -31.50
N TYR A 216 31.99 3.46 -30.24
CA TYR A 216 33.23 3.03 -29.59
C TYR A 216 32.99 1.91 -28.59
N LEU A 217 34.05 1.21 -28.19
CA LEU A 217 34.01 0.28 -27.08
C LEU A 217 34.79 0.88 -25.92
N SER A 218 34.14 1.13 -24.77
CA SER A 218 34.79 1.80 -23.62
C SER A 218 36.04 1.05 -23.12
N ASN A 219 36.11 -0.27 -23.31
CA ASN A 219 37.30 -1.07 -22.95
C ASN A 219 38.45 -1.00 -23.98
N ALA A 220 38.22 -0.43 -25.17
CA ALA A 220 39.18 -0.26 -26.25
C ALA A 220 39.79 1.15 -26.32
N GLN A 221 39.31 2.10 -25.50
CA GLN A 221 39.89 3.43 -25.37
C GLN A 221 41.31 3.32 -24.78
N THR A 222 42.32 3.53 -25.63
CA THR A 222 43.74 3.44 -25.26
C THR A 222 44.47 4.76 -25.38
N LEU A 223 43.86 5.74 -26.05
CA LEU A 223 44.28 7.13 -26.15
C LEU A 223 43.34 8.02 -25.33
N PRO A 224 43.78 9.22 -24.90
CA PRO A 224 42.88 10.20 -24.30
C PRO A 224 41.89 10.73 -25.35
N PRO A 225 40.57 10.68 -25.09
CA PRO A 225 39.57 11.29 -25.97
C PRO A 225 39.78 12.81 -26.10
N ASN A 226 39.25 13.39 -27.17
CA ASN A 226 39.34 14.83 -27.45
C ASN A 226 38.08 15.61 -26.98
N GLN A 227 38.10 16.94 -27.12
CA GLN A 227 36.97 17.78 -26.68
C GLN A 227 35.67 17.53 -27.46
N ASN A 228 35.75 17.15 -28.73
CA ASN A 228 34.55 16.84 -29.51
C ASN A 228 33.82 15.64 -28.90
N TRP A 229 34.56 14.61 -28.49
CA TRP A 229 33.97 13.48 -27.76
C TRP A 229 33.38 13.90 -26.41
N PHE A 230 34.08 14.74 -25.63
CA PHE A 230 33.60 15.23 -24.33
C PHE A 230 32.30 16.04 -24.41
N ASP A 231 32.11 16.81 -25.49
CA ASP A 231 30.93 17.67 -25.71
C ASP A 231 29.70 16.89 -26.21
N LEU A 232 29.85 15.61 -26.59
CA LEU A 232 28.75 14.76 -27.08
C LEU A 232 27.97 14.13 -25.94
N ASP A 233 26.75 13.73 -26.27
CA ASP A 233 25.83 12.92 -25.45
C ASP A 233 25.55 11.66 -26.28
N CYS A 234 26.32 10.60 -26.00
CA CYS A 234 26.40 9.45 -26.88
C CYS A 234 25.26 8.44 -26.72
N ASP A 235 24.67 8.34 -25.54
CA ASP A 235 23.51 7.50 -25.28
C ASP A 235 22.18 8.28 -25.32
N GLY A 236 22.26 9.61 -25.43
CA GLY A 236 21.13 10.48 -25.67
C GLY A 236 20.29 10.75 -24.43
N ASP A 237 20.87 10.61 -23.23
CA ASP A 237 20.21 10.77 -21.95
C ASP A 237 20.14 12.24 -21.47
N GLY A 238 20.74 13.16 -22.23
CA GLY A 238 20.80 14.59 -21.92
C GLY A 238 21.99 15.00 -21.05
N VAL A 239 22.90 14.09 -20.73
CA VAL A 239 24.17 14.31 -20.03
C VAL A 239 25.31 14.21 -21.04
N THR A 240 26.32 15.08 -20.95
CA THR A 240 27.47 14.97 -21.84
C THR A 240 28.45 13.93 -21.32
N ASN A 241 29.22 13.31 -22.22
CA ASN A 241 30.26 12.36 -21.88
C ASN A 241 31.25 12.91 -20.83
N GLU A 242 31.54 14.22 -20.85
CA GLU A 242 32.34 14.90 -19.81
C GLU A 242 31.66 14.85 -18.44
N ASP A 243 30.39 15.28 -18.36
CA ASP A 243 29.61 15.33 -17.12
C ASP A 243 29.35 13.92 -16.55
N GLU A 244 29.39 12.89 -17.40
CA GLU A 244 29.26 11.49 -16.99
C GLU A 244 30.53 10.91 -16.39
N ILE A 245 31.70 11.09 -17.03
CA ILE A 245 32.94 10.50 -16.52
C ILE A 245 33.57 11.32 -15.39
N ASP A 246 33.30 12.63 -15.35
CA ASP A 246 33.82 13.60 -14.38
C ASP A 246 32.69 14.49 -13.80
N PRO A 247 31.72 13.89 -13.06
CA PRO A 247 30.54 14.60 -12.57
C PRO A 247 30.84 15.66 -11.49
N ASP A 248 32.06 15.72 -10.94
CA ASP A 248 32.47 16.77 -9.99
C ASP A 248 33.40 17.83 -10.59
N GLY A 249 33.73 17.71 -11.88
CA GLY A 249 34.45 18.68 -12.69
C GLY A 249 35.86 18.95 -12.17
N ASP A 250 36.49 17.95 -11.55
CA ASP A 250 37.83 18.10 -10.98
C ASP A 250 38.96 17.80 -11.99
N GLY A 251 38.57 17.41 -13.21
CA GLY A 251 39.44 17.05 -14.33
C GLY A 251 40.00 15.64 -14.20
N GLN A 252 39.43 14.77 -13.36
CA GLN A 252 39.78 13.37 -13.22
C GLN A 252 38.54 12.47 -13.29
N PRO A 253 38.56 11.40 -14.10
CA PRO A 253 37.52 10.39 -14.04
C PRO A 253 37.34 9.83 -12.61
N GLY A 254 36.13 9.96 -12.08
CA GLY A 254 35.83 9.75 -10.67
C GLY A 254 35.13 8.42 -10.35
N PRO A 255 35.05 8.01 -9.06
CA PRO A 255 34.35 6.78 -8.64
C PRO A 255 32.82 6.88 -8.71
N ASN A 256 32.27 8.07 -9.04
CA ASN A 256 30.83 8.35 -9.11
C ASN A 256 30.37 8.65 -10.53
N GLY A 257 31.20 8.36 -11.54
CA GLY A 257 30.84 8.58 -12.94
C GLY A 257 29.79 7.60 -13.44
N THR A 258 29.10 7.98 -14.50
CA THR A 258 28.14 7.18 -15.24
C THR A 258 28.76 6.68 -16.56
N ASP A 259 28.00 5.98 -17.40
CA ASP A 259 28.55 5.23 -18.54
C ASP A 259 27.99 5.82 -19.84
N PRO A 260 28.81 6.54 -20.64
CA PRO A 260 28.33 7.26 -21.83
C PRO A 260 27.83 6.42 -23.01
N GLN A 261 27.63 5.13 -22.80
CA GLN A 261 26.96 4.23 -23.75
C GLN A 261 25.69 3.60 -23.17
N ASN A 262 25.37 3.87 -21.90
CA ASN A 262 24.26 3.25 -21.21
C ASN A 262 23.25 4.33 -20.76
N PRO A 263 22.15 4.51 -21.51
CA PRO A 263 21.19 5.61 -21.29
C PRO A 263 20.48 5.58 -19.94
N CYS A 264 20.54 4.46 -19.22
CA CYS A 264 19.96 4.30 -17.87
C CYS A 264 21.01 4.34 -16.76
N SER A 265 22.28 4.50 -17.12
CA SER A 265 23.35 4.84 -16.19
C SER A 265 23.54 6.33 -16.27
N LEU A 266 22.78 7.08 -15.46
CA LEU A 266 22.87 8.54 -15.45
C LEU A 266 22.69 9.13 -14.06
N ASN A 267 23.09 10.39 -13.94
CA ASN A 267 22.67 11.23 -12.84
C ASN A 267 21.67 12.26 -13.37
N VAL A 268 20.39 12.07 -13.07
CA VAL A 268 19.30 12.95 -13.52
C VAL A 268 19.52 14.44 -13.22
N VAL A 269 20.26 14.79 -12.16
CA VAL A 269 20.56 16.22 -11.88
C VAL A 269 21.66 16.81 -12.75
N SER A 270 22.42 15.97 -13.46
CA SER A 270 23.48 16.38 -14.39
C SER A 270 22.97 16.60 -15.82
N GLN A 271 21.70 16.28 -16.10
CA GLN A 271 21.09 16.56 -17.41
C GLN A 271 21.14 18.06 -17.73
N SER A 272 21.89 18.39 -18.78
CA SER A 272 22.13 19.77 -19.21
C SER A 272 21.68 20.01 -20.66
N LEU A 273 21.45 18.93 -21.40
CA LEU A 273 20.93 18.91 -22.77
C LEU A 273 19.49 18.37 -22.80
N ALA A 274 18.86 18.46 -23.98
CA ALA A 274 17.58 17.81 -24.21
C ALA A 274 17.81 16.34 -24.57
N ALA A 275 17.24 15.43 -23.79
CA ALA A 275 17.31 14.00 -24.05
C ALA A 275 16.71 13.63 -25.43
N SER A 276 17.16 12.50 -25.96
CA SER A 276 16.78 11.99 -27.27
C SER A 276 15.39 11.34 -27.24
N LEU A 277 14.73 11.29 -28.40
CA LEU A 277 13.47 10.55 -28.55
C LEU A 277 13.61 9.04 -28.28
N ALA A 278 14.83 8.50 -28.45
CA ALA A 278 15.10 7.10 -28.14
C ALA A 278 15.09 6.88 -26.63
N TRP A 279 15.78 7.77 -25.89
CA TRP A 279 15.84 7.77 -24.44
C TRP A 279 14.48 7.98 -23.80
N ASN A 280 13.68 8.91 -24.31
CA ASN A 280 12.30 9.16 -23.84
C ASN A 280 11.41 7.91 -23.84
N GLY A 281 11.62 7.00 -24.80
CA GLY A 281 10.85 5.77 -24.93
C GLY A 281 11.46 4.55 -24.23
N LEU A 282 12.54 4.73 -23.48
CA LEU A 282 13.10 3.71 -22.60
C LEU A 282 12.32 3.65 -21.28
N ASP A 283 12.51 2.57 -20.57
CA ASP A 283 12.02 2.29 -19.22
C ASP A 283 13.25 1.85 -18.43
N CYS A 284 13.86 2.79 -17.70
CA CYS A 284 15.20 2.61 -17.16
C CYS A 284 15.24 1.82 -15.84
N ASP A 285 14.16 1.80 -15.09
CA ASP A 285 14.03 1.04 -13.85
C ASP A 285 13.16 -0.22 -13.97
N GLY A 286 12.53 -0.42 -15.12
CA GLY A 286 11.80 -1.64 -15.48
C GLY A 286 10.39 -1.70 -14.92
N ASP A 287 9.84 -0.57 -14.47
CA ASP A 287 8.51 -0.49 -13.87
C ASP A 287 7.36 -0.50 -14.88
N GLY A 288 7.66 -0.47 -16.19
CA GLY A 288 6.68 -0.43 -17.27
C GLY A 288 6.19 0.97 -17.66
N VAL A 289 6.72 2.03 -17.05
CA VAL A 289 6.52 3.44 -17.39
C VAL A 289 7.71 3.90 -18.26
N THR A 290 7.46 4.79 -19.21
CA THR A 290 8.56 5.33 -20.03
C THR A 290 9.20 6.52 -19.34
N ASN A 291 10.49 6.77 -19.59
CA ASN A 291 11.21 7.93 -19.06
C ASN A 291 10.47 9.26 -19.33
N GLU A 292 9.82 9.40 -20.50
CA GLU A 292 9.00 10.58 -20.82
C GLU A 292 7.74 10.67 -19.96
N ASP A 293 7.00 9.56 -19.79
CA ASP A 293 5.80 9.50 -18.96
C ASP A 293 6.13 9.69 -17.48
N GLU A 294 7.33 9.32 -17.01
CA GLU A 294 7.77 9.57 -15.65
C GLU A 294 8.13 11.03 -15.40
N ILE A 295 8.77 11.69 -16.36
CA ILE A 295 9.18 13.10 -16.21
C ILE A 295 7.99 14.05 -16.43
N ASP A 296 7.09 13.71 -17.35
CA ASP A 296 5.92 14.50 -17.74
C ASP A 296 4.63 13.63 -17.81
N PRO A 297 4.14 13.12 -16.66
CA PRO A 297 3.02 12.18 -16.62
C PRO A 297 1.67 12.76 -17.08
N ASP A 298 1.51 14.08 -17.12
CA ASP A 298 0.30 14.71 -17.65
C ASP A 298 0.41 15.14 -19.14
N GLY A 299 1.58 14.91 -19.75
CA GLY A 299 1.86 15.12 -21.16
C GLY A 299 1.67 16.57 -21.61
N ASP A 300 1.87 17.53 -20.69
CA ASP A 300 1.68 18.95 -20.97
C ASP A 300 2.91 19.62 -21.61
N GLY A 301 3.99 18.84 -21.76
CA GLY A 301 5.27 19.23 -22.32
C GLY A 301 6.19 19.89 -21.29
N THR A 302 5.86 19.83 -20.00
CA THR A 302 6.67 20.40 -18.92
C THR A 302 6.92 19.39 -17.79
N PRO A 303 8.20 19.11 -17.45
CA PRO A 303 8.53 18.31 -16.29
C PRO A 303 7.83 18.86 -15.03
N GLY A 304 7.04 18.01 -14.37
CA GLY A 304 5.97 18.45 -13.48
C GLY A 304 6.07 17.96 -12.03
N PRO A 305 5.25 18.51 -11.10
CA PRO A 305 5.27 18.17 -9.67
C PRO A 305 4.79 16.75 -9.34
N ASN A 306 4.29 16.02 -10.34
CA ASN A 306 3.83 14.63 -10.22
C ASN A 306 4.76 13.65 -10.94
N GLY A 307 5.91 14.13 -11.44
CA GLY A 307 6.89 13.25 -12.09
C GLY A 307 7.51 12.28 -11.09
N THR A 308 7.88 11.12 -11.59
CA THR A 308 8.53 10.05 -10.85
C THR A 308 10.01 9.96 -11.19
N ASN A 309 10.73 9.10 -10.49
CA ASN A 309 12.17 8.97 -10.66
C ASN A 309 12.47 7.77 -11.53
N ILE A 310 12.96 8.06 -12.74
CA ILE A 310 13.30 7.09 -13.80
C ILE A 310 14.31 5.98 -13.45
N LEU A 311 14.88 6.01 -12.24
CA LEU A 311 15.81 5.03 -11.72
C LEU A 311 15.29 4.33 -10.46
N ASN A 312 14.07 4.65 -10.01
CA ASN A 312 13.46 4.08 -8.81
C ASN A 312 12.17 3.34 -9.17
N PRO A 313 12.22 2.00 -9.30
CA PRO A 313 11.09 1.20 -9.79
C PRO A 313 9.86 1.19 -8.88
N CYS A 314 9.94 1.80 -7.71
CA CYS A 314 8.85 1.94 -6.74
C CYS A 314 8.32 3.37 -6.63
N GLU A 315 8.82 4.31 -7.44
CA GLU A 315 8.22 5.61 -7.64
C GLU A 315 7.59 5.59 -9.02
N PHE A 316 6.30 5.24 -9.13
CA PHE A 316 5.64 5.16 -10.43
C PHE A 316 4.15 5.49 -10.33
N ASN A 317 3.54 5.86 -11.44
CA ASN A 317 2.08 6.01 -11.54
C ASN A 317 1.49 4.79 -12.24
N LEU A 318 0.64 4.04 -11.54
CA LEU A 318 0.01 2.82 -12.09
C LEU A 318 -0.80 3.09 -13.37
N SER A 319 -1.31 4.31 -13.56
CA SER A 319 -2.02 4.69 -14.80
C SER A 319 -1.13 4.84 -16.03
N ASP A 320 0.17 5.04 -15.80
CA ASP A 320 1.15 5.43 -16.83
C ASP A 320 2.01 4.22 -17.25
N GLN A 321 1.83 3.07 -16.57
CA GLN A 321 2.40 1.77 -16.97
C GLN A 321 1.79 1.29 -18.30
N THR A 322 2.42 1.67 -19.41
CA THR A 322 1.99 1.30 -20.75
C THR A 322 2.83 0.18 -21.37
N LEU A 323 4.01 -0.08 -20.81
CA LEU A 323 4.88 -1.20 -21.17
C LEU A 323 4.65 -2.37 -20.20
N SER A 324 5.24 -3.53 -20.51
CA SER A 324 5.24 -4.65 -19.58
C SER A 324 6.39 -4.45 -18.60
N PRO A 325 6.14 -4.40 -17.28
CA PRO A 325 7.21 -4.36 -16.29
C PRO A 325 8.15 -5.56 -16.42
N ASP A 326 9.36 -5.39 -15.92
CA ASP A 326 10.41 -6.39 -16.01
C ASP A 326 10.43 -7.35 -14.80
N SER A 327 11.28 -8.39 -14.88
CA SER A 327 11.36 -9.40 -13.81
C SER A 327 11.94 -8.90 -12.48
N THR A 328 12.64 -7.78 -12.49
CA THR A 328 13.20 -7.18 -11.27
C THR A 328 12.13 -6.39 -10.54
N TRP A 329 11.30 -5.64 -11.26
CA TRP A 329 10.14 -4.96 -10.71
C TRP A 329 9.15 -5.95 -10.10
N PHE A 330 8.82 -7.05 -10.79
CA PHE A 330 7.91 -8.08 -10.27
C PHE A 330 8.36 -8.69 -8.93
N ALA A 331 9.67 -8.76 -8.67
CA ALA A 331 10.24 -9.33 -7.46
C ALA A 331 10.39 -8.33 -6.30
N ASN A 332 10.08 -7.05 -6.53
CA ASN A 332 10.08 -6.01 -5.50
C ASN A 332 8.77 -6.04 -4.70
N ASP A 333 8.79 -5.36 -3.56
CA ASP A 333 7.67 -5.09 -2.66
C ASP A 333 7.77 -3.58 -2.39
N CYS A 334 7.08 -2.80 -3.23
CA CYS A 334 7.31 -1.38 -3.37
C CYS A 334 6.70 -0.55 -2.23
N ASP A 335 5.54 -0.94 -1.73
CA ASP A 335 4.88 -0.31 -0.60
C ASP A 335 5.31 -0.90 0.76
N GLY A 336 5.99 -2.05 0.75
CA GLY A 336 6.56 -2.69 1.92
C GLY A 336 5.56 -3.45 2.77
N ASP A 337 4.41 -3.84 2.21
CA ASP A 337 3.34 -4.58 2.88
C ASP A 337 3.65 -6.09 3.03
N GLY A 338 4.72 -6.57 2.39
CA GLY A 338 5.13 -7.97 2.38
C GLY A 338 4.52 -8.81 1.27
N VAL A 339 3.88 -8.19 0.28
CA VAL A 339 3.40 -8.78 -0.96
C VAL A 339 4.32 -8.28 -2.09
N SER A 340 4.84 -9.19 -2.90
CA SER A 340 5.61 -8.76 -4.08
C SER A 340 4.68 -8.17 -5.14
N ASN A 341 5.16 -7.19 -5.90
CA ASN A 341 4.41 -6.56 -7.00
C ASN A 341 3.77 -7.59 -7.97
N GLU A 342 4.41 -8.74 -8.23
CA GLU A 342 3.82 -9.84 -9.03
C GLU A 342 2.50 -10.39 -8.44
N GLU A 343 2.50 -10.69 -7.14
CA GLU A 343 1.32 -11.21 -6.42
C GLU A 343 0.25 -10.13 -6.24
N GLU A 344 0.62 -8.86 -6.30
CA GLU A 344 -0.33 -7.76 -6.22
C GLU A 344 -1.10 -7.57 -7.52
N ILE A 345 -0.43 -7.57 -8.66
CA ILE A 345 -1.10 -7.34 -9.95
C ILE A 345 -1.81 -8.61 -10.47
N ASP A 346 -1.28 -9.80 -10.16
CA ASP A 346 -1.78 -11.11 -10.63
C ASP A 346 -1.79 -12.18 -9.50
N PRO A 347 -2.61 -11.97 -8.45
CA PRO A 347 -2.66 -12.87 -7.28
C PRO A 347 -3.16 -14.30 -7.56
N ASP A 348 -3.73 -14.57 -8.75
CA ASP A 348 -4.14 -15.92 -9.15
C ASP A 348 -3.22 -16.59 -10.17
N GLY A 349 -2.16 -15.88 -10.58
CA GLY A 349 -1.06 -16.38 -11.40
C GLY A 349 -1.50 -16.86 -12.77
N ASP A 350 -2.58 -16.29 -13.32
CA ASP A 350 -3.15 -16.68 -14.61
C ASP A 350 -2.47 -15.97 -15.80
N GLY A 351 -1.57 -15.03 -15.51
CA GLY A 351 -0.81 -14.23 -16.46
C GLY A 351 -1.59 -13.04 -16.99
N ILE A 352 -2.69 -12.66 -16.34
CA ILE A 352 -3.53 -11.51 -16.69
C ILE A 352 -3.72 -10.63 -15.45
N PRO A 353 -3.17 -9.40 -15.45
CA PRO A 353 -3.47 -8.43 -14.41
C PRO A 353 -4.98 -8.25 -14.24
N GLY A 354 -5.48 -8.49 -13.02
CA GLY A 354 -6.88 -8.84 -12.78
C GLY A 354 -7.63 -7.91 -11.82
N PRO A 355 -8.97 -8.01 -11.75
CA PRO A 355 -9.81 -7.17 -10.87
C PRO A 355 -9.71 -7.53 -9.38
N ASN A 356 -8.92 -8.54 -9.02
CA ASN A 356 -8.69 -9.00 -7.65
C ASN A 356 -7.29 -8.61 -7.13
N GLY A 357 -6.52 -7.85 -7.92
CA GLY A 357 -5.20 -7.37 -7.53
C GLY A 357 -5.24 -6.21 -6.53
N THR A 358 -4.09 -5.94 -5.93
CA THR A 358 -3.81 -4.80 -5.06
C THR A 358 -2.91 -3.78 -5.77
N ASP A 359 -2.82 -2.56 -5.22
CA ASP A 359 -1.99 -1.48 -5.77
C ASP A 359 -0.58 -1.53 -5.14
N PRO A 360 0.48 -1.80 -5.92
CA PRO A 360 1.83 -1.94 -5.38
C PRO A 360 2.49 -0.70 -4.77
N ASN A 361 1.80 0.44 -4.83
CA ASN A 361 2.22 1.68 -4.17
C ASN A 361 1.33 2.06 -2.98
N ASP A 362 0.28 1.31 -2.68
CA ASP A 362 -0.61 1.56 -1.54
C ASP A 362 -0.48 0.47 -0.48
N PRO A 363 0.30 0.71 0.61
CA PRO A 363 0.56 -0.29 1.65
C PRO A 363 -0.68 -0.79 2.40
N CYS A 364 -1.82 -0.13 2.22
CA CYS A 364 -3.09 -0.52 2.82
C CYS A 364 -4.05 -1.17 1.82
N SER A 365 -3.71 -1.16 0.53
CA SER A 365 -4.31 -2.02 -0.46
C SER A 365 -3.60 -3.37 -0.39
N LEU A 366 -3.99 -4.27 0.53
CA LEU A 366 -3.40 -5.61 0.58
C LEU A 366 -4.42 -6.74 0.69
N GLN A 367 -4.01 -7.93 0.27
CA GLN A 367 -4.66 -9.17 0.64
C GLN A 367 -3.72 -9.95 1.56
N LEU A 368 -4.07 -10.05 2.85
CA LEU A 368 -3.19 -10.66 3.86
C LEU A 368 -2.76 -12.11 3.51
N ALA A 369 -3.60 -12.84 2.77
CA ALA A 369 -3.28 -14.19 2.30
C ALA A 369 -2.19 -14.26 1.22
N SER A 370 -1.91 -13.14 0.52
CA SER A 370 -0.96 -13.03 -0.57
C SER A 370 0.45 -12.65 -0.10
N GLN A 371 0.64 -12.32 1.18
CA GLN A 371 1.96 -12.01 1.74
C GLN A 371 2.93 -13.17 1.51
N ASN A 372 3.96 -12.90 0.70
CA ASN A 372 5.00 -13.86 0.30
C ASN A 372 6.41 -13.37 0.68
N MET A 373 6.51 -12.14 1.17
CA MET A 373 7.73 -11.47 1.62
C MET A 373 7.60 -11.06 3.10
N THR A 374 8.62 -10.38 3.63
CA THR A 374 8.62 -9.91 5.02
C THR A 374 8.22 -8.44 5.04
N PRO A 375 7.10 -8.06 5.70
CA PRO A 375 6.66 -6.67 5.74
C PRO A 375 7.69 -5.75 6.36
N THR A 376 7.69 -4.49 5.92
CA THR A 376 8.60 -3.47 6.41
C THR A 376 8.24 -3.00 7.82
N PRO A 377 9.20 -2.46 8.60
CA PRO A 377 8.90 -1.83 9.88
C PRO A 377 7.96 -0.61 9.78
N ALA A 378 7.87 0.02 8.61
CA ALA A 378 6.96 1.13 8.36
C ALA A 378 5.53 0.63 8.28
N TRP A 379 5.27 -0.40 7.46
CA TRP A 379 3.98 -1.07 7.35
C TRP A 379 3.51 -1.64 8.70
N LEU A 380 4.40 -2.34 9.44
CA LEU A 380 4.07 -2.89 10.75
C LEU A 380 3.64 -1.84 11.80
N ALA A 381 4.05 -0.59 11.63
CA ALA A 381 3.71 0.52 12.52
C ALA A 381 2.51 1.36 12.01
N ALA A 382 2.09 1.14 10.76
CA ALA A 382 0.89 1.73 10.20
C ALA A 382 -0.37 1.07 10.77
N ASP A 383 -1.52 1.69 10.48
CA ASP A 383 -2.86 1.30 10.93
C ASP A 383 -3.75 1.52 9.71
N CYS A 384 -3.90 0.46 8.92
CA CYS A 384 -4.41 0.57 7.56
C CYS A 384 -5.93 0.72 7.48
N ASP A 385 -6.66 0.09 8.39
CA ASP A 385 -8.11 0.23 8.49
C ASP A 385 -8.56 1.35 9.45
N GLY A 386 -7.61 1.93 10.20
CA GLY A 386 -7.83 3.07 11.06
C GLY A 386 -8.58 2.74 12.34
N ASP A 387 -8.59 1.47 12.76
CA ASP A 387 -9.30 1.00 13.96
C ASP A 387 -8.56 1.34 15.27
N GLY A 388 -7.34 1.88 15.18
CA GLY A 388 -6.51 2.22 16.32
C GLY A 388 -5.54 1.12 16.77
N VAL A 389 -5.44 0.02 16.02
CA VAL A 389 -4.49 -1.08 16.22
C VAL A 389 -3.52 -1.08 15.04
N SER A 390 -2.22 -0.99 15.32
CA SER A 390 -1.22 -1.07 14.24
C SER A 390 -1.20 -2.46 13.59
N ASN A 391 -0.98 -2.54 12.28
CA ASN A 391 -0.90 -3.79 11.51
C ASN A 391 -0.03 -4.87 12.17
N GLY A 392 1.13 -4.48 12.73
CA GLY A 392 2.03 -5.41 13.42
C GLY A 392 1.46 -6.01 14.71
N THR A 393 0.63 -5.26 15.44
CA THR A 393 -0.09 -5.73 16.63
C THR A 393 -1.27 -6.60 16.26
N GLU A 394 -1.88 -6.38 15.11
CA GLU A 394 -2.99 -7.20 14.62
C GLU A 394 -2.55 -8.59 14.18
N ILE A 395 -1.45 -8.68 13.43
CA ILE A 395 -0.93 -9.97 12.97
C ILE A 395 -0.32 -10.80 14.11
N ASP A 396 0.32 -10.15 15.10
CA ASP A 396 1.00 -10.78 16.25
C ASP A 396 0.70 -10.04 17.57
N PRO A 397 -0.54 -10.17 18.09
CA PRO A 397 -0.98 -9.41 19.26
C PRO A 397 -0.32 -9.83 20.58
N ASP A 398 0.31 -11.02 20.65
CA ASP A 398 1.02 -11.47 21.84
C ASP A 398 2.55 -11.30 21.76
N GLY A 399 3.04 -10.81 20.61
CA GLY A 399 4.43 -10.42 20.38
C GLY A 399 5.39 -11.59 20.46
N ASP A 400 4.93 -12.81 20.15
CA ASP A 400 5.74 -14.02 20.21
C ASP A 400 6.57 -14.25 18.94
N GLY A 401 6.38 -13.40 17.93
CA GLY A 401 7.04 -13.42 16.64
C GLY A 401 6.37 -14.37 15.63
N THR A 402 5.18 -14.89 15.93
CA THR A 402 4.40 -15.73 15.04
C THR A 402 2.96 -15.23 14.92
N PRO A 403 2.43 -15.08 13.69
CA PRO A 403 1.03 -14.75 13.55
C PRO A 403 0.11 -15.78 14.21
N GLY A 404 -0.76 -15.29 15.09
CA GLY A 404 -1.52 -16.12 16.04
C GLY A 404 -3.00 -16.27 15.69
N PRO A 405 -3.72 -17.24 16.28
CA PRO A 405 -5.16 -17.43 16.08
C PRO A 405 -6.04 -16.35 16.73
N ASN A 406 -5.42 -15.41 17.47
CA ASN A 406 -6.09 -14.28 18.12
C ASN A 406 -5.79 -12.94 17.42
N GLY A 407 -5.19 -12.99 16.22
CA GLY A 407 -4.94 -11.80 15.43
C GLY A 407 -6.22 -11.21 14.82
N THR A 408 -6.12 -9.95 14.44
CA THR A 408 -7.13 -9.19 13.70
C THR A 408 -6.69 -8.97 12.26
N ASP A 409 -7.61 -8.54 11.38
CA ASP A 409 -7.35 -8.30 9.96
C ASP A 409 -7.05 -6.81 9.74
N PRO A 410 -5.80 -6.45 9.36
CA PRO A 410 -5.37 -5.05 9.21
C PRO A 410 -6.04 -4.22 8.13
N THR A 411 -6.93 -4.84 7.37
CA THR A 411 -7.69 -4.19 6.29
C THR A 411 -9.17 -4.09 6.61
N ASN A 412 -9.62 -4.64 7.75
CA ASN A 412 -11.02 -4.69 8.12
C ASN A 412 -11.26 -3.94 9.44
N PRO A 413 -11.81 -2.71 9.38
CA PRO A 413 -11.97 -1.84 10.56
C PRO A 413 -12.86 -2.42 11.67
N CYS A 414 -13.69 -3.42 11.35
CA CYS A 414 -14.57 -4.10 12.31
C CYS A 414 -14.00 -5.45 12.77
N SER A 415 -12.78 -5.78 12.36
CA SER A 415 -12.00 -6.86 12.93
C SER A 415 -11.11 -6.29 14.03
N VAL A 416 -11.64 -5.66 15.08
CA VAL A 416 -10.80 -4.99 16.08
C VAL A 416 -10.79 -5.72 17.42
N THR A 417 -9.70 -5.63 18.18
CA THR A 417 -9.72 -5.90 19.62
C THR A 417 -9.41 -4.60 20.35
N VAL A 418 -10.42 -3.95 20.92
CA VAL A 418 -10.29 -2.60 21.53
C VAL A 418 -9.16 -2.54 22.57
N ALA A 419 -8.95 -3.62 23.34
CA ALA A 419 -7.87 -3.70 24.32
C ALA A 419 -6.45 -3.63 23.74
N ASN A 420 -6.30 -3.90 22.44
CA ASN A 420 -5.02 -3.91 21.72
C ASN A 420 -4.73 -2.58 21.01
N GLN A 421 -5.67 -1.61 21.05
CA GLN A 421 -5.45 -0.30 20.44
C GLN A 421 -4.19 0.36 20.99
N ASN A 422 -3.28 0.71 20.09
CA ASN A 422 -1.96 1.26 20.37
C ASN A 422 -1.62 2.48 19.50
N THR A 423 -2.47 2.81 18.53
CA THR A 423 -2.51 4.05 17.74
C THR A 423 -3.76 4.85 18.11
N THR A 424 -4.04 5.94 17.38
CA THR A 424 -5.25 6.75 17.59
C THR A 424 -6.25 6.37 16.51
N PRO A 425 -7.46 5.89 16.88
CA PRO A 425 -8.49 5.53 15.89
C PRO A 425 -8.84 6.69 14.97
N SER A 426 -9.16 6.36 13.72
CA SER A 426 -9.55 7.33 12.69
C SER A 426 -10.94 7.93 12.97
N PRO A 427 -11.20 9.18 12.53
CA PRO A 427 -12.55 9.76 12.59
C PRO A 427 -13.61 8.90 11.88
N GLU A 428 -13.24 8.25 10.78
CA GLU A 428 -14.09 7.36 10.00
C GLU A 428 -14.51 6.15 10.82
N TRP A 429 -13.54 5.46 11.45
CA TRP A 429 -13.80 4.33 12.36
C TRP A 429 -14.67 4.75 13.55
N LEU A 430 -14.35 5.88 14.20
CA LEU A 430 -15.12 6.38 15.35
C LEU A 430 -16.60 6.66 15.02
N SER A 431 -16.90 7.02 13.77
CA SER A 431 -18.26 7.29 13.28
C SER A 431 -18.98 6.07 12.70
N SER A 432 -18.27 4.95 12.57
CA SER A 432 -18.82 3.68 12.09
C SER A 432 -19.51 2.93 13.23
N ASP A 433 -20.26 1.89 12.86
CA ASP A 433 -21.04 1.02 13.74
C ASP A 433 -20.77 -0.42 13.29
N CYS A 434 -19.85 -1.08 13.98
CA CYS A 434 -19.24 -2.32 13.52
C CYS A 434 -20.09 -3.56 13.73
N ASP A 435 -20.83 -3.63 14.83
CA ASP A 435 -21.76 -4.71 15.12
C ASP A 435 -23.20 -4.44 14.64
N GLY A 436 -23.47 -3.20 14.22
CA GLY A 436 -24.72 -2.77 13.62
C GLY A 436 -25.84 -2.58 14.64
N ASP A 437 -25.52 -2.33 15.90
CA ASP A 437 -26.47 -2.11 16.97
C ASP A 437 -27.07 -0.70 17.00
N GLY A 438 -26.61 0.20 16.13
CA GLY A 438 -27.06 1.59 16.03
C GLY A 438 -26.29 2.57 16.92
N VAL A 439 -25.28 2.11 17.66
CA VAL A 439 -24.32 2.90 18.42
C VAL A 439 -23.02 3.00 17.62
N THR A 440 -22.39 4.16 17.62
CA THR A 440 -21.10 4.32 16.92
C THR A 440 -19.96 3.80 17.78
N ASN A 441 -18.95 3.18 17.17
CA ASN A 441 -17.73 2.70 17.84
C ASN A 441 -17.14 3.74 18.82
N GLY A 442 -17.09 5.02 18.42
CA GLY A 442 -16.58 6.10 19.26
C GLY A 442 -17.41 6.37 20.53
N THR A 443 -18.73 6.24 20.43
CA THR A 443 -19.65 6.38 21.58
C THR A 443 -19.53 5.17 22.51
N GLU A 444 -19.23 4.00 21.99
CA GLU A 444 -19.08 2.79 22.80
C GLU A 444 -17.79 2.77 23.60
N ILE A 445 -16.66 3.18 23.01
CA ILE A 445 -15.38 3.20 23.72
C ILE A 445 -15.28 4.35 24.73
N ASP A 446 -15.90 5.50 24.45
CA ASP A 446 -15.85 6.72 25.27
C ASP A 446 -17.24 7.40 25.34
N PRO A 447 -18.21 6.78 26.04
CA PRO A 447 -19.59 7.27 26.09
C PRO A 447 -19.75 8.62 26.80
N ASP A 448 -18.79 9.05 27.63
CA ASP A 448 -18.84 10.35 28.32
C ASP A 448 -18.02 11.45 27.63
N GLY A 449 -17.30 11.10 26.56
CA GLY A 449 -16.57 12.00 25.68
C GLY A 449 -15.42 12.72 26.39
N ASP A 450 -14.84 12.10 27.43
CA ASP A 450 -13.75 12.67 28.21
C ASP A 450 -12.37 12.47 27.58
N GLY A 451 -12.31 11.72 26.47
CA GLY A 451 -11.12 11.40 25.70
C GLY A 451 -10.37 10.19 26.24
N THR A 452 -10.94 9.40 27.15
CA THR A 452 -10.36 8.17 27.66
C THR A 452 -11.35 7.01 27.60
N PRO A 453 -10.93 5.83 27.08
CA PRO A 453 -11.76 4.64 27.18
C PRO A 453 -12.13 4.34 28.64
N GLY A 454 -13.43 4.34 28.92
CA GLY A 454 -13.97 4.31 30.27
C GLY A 454 -14.34 2.89 30.75
N PRO A 455 -14.45 2.66 32.07
CA PRO A 455 -14.95 1.39 32.62
C PRO A 455 -16.46 1.14 32.37
N ASN A 456 -17.15 2.12 31.75
CA ASN A 456 -18.56 2.07 31.38
C ASN A 456 -18.76 1.98 29.85
N GLY A 457 -17.70 1.77 29.07
CA GLY A 457 -17.80 1.58 27.63
C GLY A 457 -18.43 0.23 27.28
N THR A 458 -18.98 0.15 26.08
CA THR A 458 -19.49 -1.08 25.46
C THR A 458 -18.51 -1.60 24.42
N ASP A 459 -18.77 -2.79 23.85
CA ASP A 459 -17.83 -3.46 22.95
C ASP A 459 -18.31 -3.31 21.50
N PRO A 460 -17.61 -2.54 20.64
CA PRO A 460 -18.04 -2.25 19.27
C PRO A 460 -18.20 -3.44 18.32
N ASN A 461 -17.84 -4.64 18.77
CA ASN A 461 -18.02 -5.87 18.01
C ASN A 461 -19.02 -6.83 18.66
N ASP A 462 -19.58 -6.50 19.82
CA ASP A 462 -20.59 -7.30 20.49
C ASP A 462 -21.96 -6.60 20.39
N PRO A 463 -22.83 -7.03 19.46
CA PRO A 463 -24.11 -6.36 19.19
C PRO A 463 -25.10 -6.33 20.37
N CYS A 464 -24.81 -7.04 21.46
CA CYS A 464 -25.59 -7.04 22.69
C CYS A 464 -24.92 -6.30 23.85
N SER A 465 -23.73 -5.76 23.63
CA SER A 465 -23.00 -4.88 24.51
C SER A 465 -23.35 -3.45 24.10
N LEU A 466 -24.42 -2.88 24.65
CA LEU A 466 -24.85 -1.53 24.26
C LEU A 466 -25.55 -0.76 25.38
N GLU A 467 -25.62 0.56 25.22
CA GLU A 467 -26.53 1.40 25.99
C GLU A 467 -27.64 1.91 25.07
N LEU A 468 -28.88 1.45 25.27
CA LEU A 468 -30.05 1.80 24.46
C LEU A 468 -30.25 3.31 24.27
N ALA A 469 -29.86 4.14 25.24
CA ALA A 469 -29.97 5.59 25.15
C ALA A 469 -29.03 6.21 24.09
N ASN A 470 -27.99 5.49 23.69
CA ASN A 470 -26.95 5.92 22.75
C ASN A 470 -27.19 5.40 21.32
N GLN A 471 -28.21 4.59 21.09
CA GLN A 471 -28.63 4.17 19.75
C GLN A 471 -29.18 5.38 18.97
N THR A 472 -28.34 5.93 18.10
CA THR A 472 -28.65 7.13 17.31
C THR A 472 -28.66 6.88 15.82
N LEU A 473 -28.10 5.74 15.38
CA LEU A 473 -28.10 5.28 14.00
C LEU A 473 -29.21 4.24 13.76
N ALA A 474 -29.38 3.85 12.50
CA ALA A 474 -30.30 2.79 12.15
C ALA A 474 -29.63 1.43 12.37
N THR A 475 -30.30 0.54 13.09
CA THR A 475 -29.81 -0.81 13.38
C THR A 475 -29.73 -1.68 12.12
N SER A 476 -28.82 -2.64 12.12
CA SER A 476 -28.58 -3.56 11.01
C SER A 476 -29.65 -4.66 10.94
N ALA A 477 -29.83 -5.24 9.76
CA ALA A 477 -30.73 -6.39 9.60
C ALA A 477 -30.28 -7.62 10.41
N ASN A 478 -28.97 -7.77 10.65
CA ASN A 478 -28.43 -8.86 11.47
C ASN A 478 -28.80 -8.64 12.93
N TRP A 479 -28.54 -7.45 13.46
CA TRP A 479 -28.90 -7.06 14.83
C TRP A 479 -30.39 -7.25 15.11
N ASN A 480 -31.25 -6.85 14.17
CA ASN A 480 -32.71 -7.00 14.29
C ASN A 480 -33.19 -8.46 14.43
N THR A 481 -32.36 -9.46 14.09
CA THR A 481 -32.68 -10.89 14.23
C THR A 481 -32.02 -11.57 15.42
N LEU A 482 -31.15 -10.85 16.15
CA LEU A 482 -30.58 -11.30 17.41
C LEU A 482 -31.62 -11.22 18.53
N ASP A 483 -31.28 -11.82 19.66
CA ASP A 483 -32.06 -11.91 20.89
C ASP A 483 -31.06 -11.74 22.03
N CYS A 484 -30.87 -10.49 22.46
CA CYS A 484 -29.75 -10.09 23.31
C CYS A 484 -29.96 -10.45 24.78
N ASP A 485 -31.18 -10.33 25.29
CA ASP A 485 -31.54 -10.71 26.65
C ASP A 485 -31.90 -12.21 26.77
N GLY A 486 -32.21 -12.87 25.66
CA GLY A 486 -32.51 -14.29 25.57
C GLY A 486 -33.95 -14.66 25.86
N ASP A 487 -34.85 -13.70 25.82
CA ASP A 487 -36.26 -13.88 26.09
C ASP A 487 -37.01 -14.58 24.94
N GLY A 488 -36.34 -14.83 23.82
CA GLY A 488 -36.91 -15.46 22.63
C GLY A 488 -37.62 -14.48 21.67
N VAL A 489 -37.63 -13.18 21.96
CA VAL A 489 -38.13 -12.11 21.12
C VAL A 489 -36.94 -11.48 20.37
N PRO A 490 -36.96 -11.42 19.03
CA PRO A 490 -35.87 -10.78 18.31
C PRO A 490 -35.82 -9.27 18.57
N ASN A 491 -34.63 -8.68 18.72
CA ASN A 491 -34.42 -7.26 19.01
C ASN A 491 -35.24 -6.33 18.09
N GLY A 492 -35.35 -6.67 16.79
CA GLY A 492 -36.09 -5.88 15.82
C GLY A 492 -37.61 -5.86 16.05
N VAL A 493 -38.15 -6.89 16.71
CA VAL A 493 -39.54 -6.94 17.16
C VAL A 493 -39.72 -6.10 18.41
N GLU A 494 -38.76 -6.08 19.31
CA GLU A 494 -38.85 -5.36 20.58
C GLU A 494 -38.92 -3.84 20.39
N ILE A 495 -38.11 -3.31 19.47
CA ILE A 495 -38.09 -1.87 19.13
C ILE A 495 -39.30 -1.40 18.30
N ASP A 496 -40.12 -2.32 17.79
CA ASP A 496 -41.37 -2.09 17.01
C ASP A 496 -42.40 -3.19 17.33
N SER A 497 -42.78 -3.31 18.61
CA SER A 497 -43.57 -4.46 19.10
C SER A 497 -44.99 -4.53 18.52
N ASP A 498 -45.50 -3.46 17.91
CA ASP A 498 -46.80 -3.42 17.24
C ASP A 498 -46.73 -3.51 15.70
N GLY A 499 -45.52 -3.47 15.13
CA GLY A 499 -45.24 -3.61 13.71
C GLY A 499 -45.79 -2.48 12.85
N ASP A 500 -45.98 -1.29 13.43
CA ASP A 500 -46.49 -0.12 12.72
C ASP A 500 -45.41 0.65 11.94
N GLY A 501 -44.14 0.27 12.14
CA GLY A 501 -42.97 0.83 11.48
C GLY A 501 -42.44 2.10 12.14
N ASN A 502 -42.87 2.43 13.36
CA ASN A 502 -42.34 3.53 14.16
C ASN A 502 -41.94 3.04 15.57
N PRO A 503 -40.70 3.32 16.02
CA PRO A 503 -40.34 3.16 17.42
C PRO A 503 -41.28 4.00 18.30
N GLY A 504 -42.09 3.32 19.12
CA GLY A 504 -43.23 3.89 19.83
C GLY A 504 -43.16 3.70 21.36
N PRO A 505 -44.21 4.06 22.11
CA PRO A 505 -44.27 3.85 23.56
C PRO A 505 -44.51 2.39 23.97
N ASP A 506 -44.73 1.49 23.01
CA ASP A 506 -44.96 0.06 23.19
C ASP A 506 -43.69 -0.73 22.83
N VAL A 507 -42.56 -0.41 23.49
CA VAL A 507 -41.27 -1.09 23.29
C VAL A 507 -40.97 -2.02 24.46
N THR A 508 -40.48 -3.21 24.16
CA THR A 508 -39.81 -4.06 25.14
C THR A 508 -38.32 -3.72 25.17
N ASP A 509 -37.62 -4.11 26.23
CA ASP A 509 -36.24 -3.69 26.46
C ASP A 509 -35.32 -4.83 26.06
N VAL A 510 -34.56 -4.63 24.98
CA VAL A 510 -33.73 -5.66 24.35
C VAL A 510 -32.62 -6.23 25.23
N LEU A 511 -32.42 -5.66 26.42
CA LEU A 511 -31.45 -6.08 27.41
C LEU A 511 -32.08 -6.55 28.73
N ASP A 512 -33.40 -6.46 28.89
CA ASP A 512 -34.12 -6.92 30.08
C ASP A 512 -34.98 -8.16 29.77
N PRO A 513 -34.56 -9.37 30.19
CA PRO A 513 -35.24 -10.62 29.89
C PRO A 513 -36.66 -10.72 30.48
N CYS A 514 -37.08 -9.76 31.31
CA CYS A 514 -38.43 -9.67 31.85
C CYS A 514 -39.32 -8.65 31.15
N SER A 515 -38.76 -7.83 30.28
CA SER A 515 -39.48 -6.89 29.44
C SER A 515 -39.77 -7.56 28.11
N TYR A 516 -40.90 -8.28 27.99
CA TYR A 516 -41.22 -8.98 26.74
C TYR A 516 -42.71 -9.19 26.51
N VAL A 517 -43.08 -9.68 25.32
CA VAL A 517 -44.44 -10.12 25.01
C VAL A 517 -44.43 -11.60 24.68
N ILE A 518 -45.11 -12.43 25.48
CA ILE A 518 -45.17 -13.90 25.30
C ILE A 518 -45.56 -14.32 23.87
N ALA A 519 -46.48 -13.59 23.23
CA ALA A 519 -46.91 -13.91 21.87
C ALA A 519 -45.86 -13.59 20.78
N ALA A 520 -44.85 -12.78 21.10
CA ALA A 520 -43.77 -12.37 20.21
C ALA A 520 -42.54 -13.28 20.30
N GLN A 521 -42.48 -14.20 21.27
CA GLN A 521 -41.41 -15.18 21.40
C GLN A 521 -41.40 -16.11 20.18
N THR A 522 -40.42 -15.94 19.30
CA THR A 522 -40.26 -16.70 18.05
C THR A 522 -38.92 -17.44 17.97
N LEU A 523 -38.00 -17.13 18.88
CA LEU A 523 -36.69 -17.76 19.05
C LEU A 523 -36.65 -18.62 20.32
N PRO A 524 -35.68 -19.53 20.46
CA PRO A 524 -35.48 -20.29 21.69
C PRO A 524 -34.94 -19.40 22.82
N THR A 525 -35.52 -19.47 24.01
CA THR A 525 -35.04 -18.75 25.19
C THR A 525 -33.69 -19.27 25.69
N ASN A 526 -32.90 -18.41 26.36
CA ASN A 526 -31.58 -18.75 26.88
C ASN A 526 -31.56 -18.98 28.42
N ALA A 527 -30.38 -19.25 28.98
CA ALA A 527 -30.24 -19.50 30.41
C ALA A 527 -30.58 -18.26 31.28
N THR A 528 -30.23 -17.05 30.83
CA THR A 528 -30.53 -15.78 31.51
C THR A 528 -32.03 -15.63 31.73
N TRP A 529 -32.83 -15.82 30.67
CA TRP A 529 -34.28 -15.78 30.77
C TRP A 529 -34.84 -16.93 31.62
N ASN A 530 -34.32 -18.15 31.46
CA ASN A 530 -34.83 -19.32 32.21
C ASN A 530 -34.60 -19.22 33.73
N ASP A 531 -33.52 -18.56 34.15
CA ASP A 531 -33.16 -18.35 35.56
C ASP A 531 -33.82 -17.10 36.17
N ALA A 532 -34.41 -16.22 35.35
CA ALA A 532 -35.16 -15.05 35.81
C ALA A 532 -36.52 -15.43 36.41
N ASP A 533 -37.06 -14.55 37.26
CA ASP A 533 -38.38 -14.65 37.91
C ASP A 533 -39.10 -13.32 37.63
N CYS A 534 -39.77 -13.26 36.48
CA CYS A 534 -40.16 -12.00 35.88
C CYS A 534 -41.41 -11.38 36.50
N ASP A 535 -42.29 -12.18 37.08
CA ASP A 535 -43.43 -11.70 37.85
C ASP A 535 -43.22 -11.71 39.36
N GLY A 536 -42.11 -12.29 39.83
CA GLY A 536 -41.70 -12.24 41.23
C GLY A 536 -42.51 -13.16 42.13
N ASP A 537 -43.14 -14.21 41.62
CA ASP A 537 -43.84 -15.21 42.44
C ASP A 537 -42.90 -16.28 43.04
N GLY A 538 -41.61 -16.16 42.77
CA GLY A 538 -40.57 -17.01 43.34
C GLY A 538 -40.33 -18.29 42.54
N VAL A 539 -41.00 -18.48 41.40
CA VAL A 539 -40.76 -19.57 40.45
C VAL A 539 -39.98 -19.01 39.24
N PRO A 540 -38.82 -19.58 38.88
CA PRO A 540 -38.10 -19.12 37.69
C PRO A 540 -38.87 -19.45 36.40
N ASN A 541 -38.80 -18.57 35.40
CA ASN A 541 -39.51 -18.67 34.12
C ASN A 541 -39.36 -20.05 33.46
N GLY A 542 -38.14 -20.61 33.48
CA GLY A 542 -37.87 -21.93 32.87
C GLY A 542 -38.61 -23.07 33.56
N THR A 543 -38.89 -22.94 34.87
CA THR A 543 -39.69 -23.90 35.64
C THR A 543 -41.17 -23.73 35.33
N GLU A 544 -41.65 -22.49 35.23
CA GLU A 544 -43.04 -22.19 34.87
C GLU A 544 -43.43 -22.71 33.49
N VAL A 545 -42.54 -22.57 32.50
CA VAL A 545 -42.75 -23.16 31.16
C VAL A 545 -42.90 -24.68 31.23
N LEU A 546 -42.16 -25.35 32.13
CA LEU A 546 -42.27 -26.81 32.33
C LEU A 546 -43.56 -27.19 33.05
N ASP A 547 -43.98 -26.36 34.01
CA ASP A 547 -45.21 -26.55 34.79
C ASP A 547 -46.47 -26.11 34.02
N GLY A 548 -46.28 -25.38 32.92
CA GLY A 548 -47.35 -24.86 32.06
C GLY A 548 -48.04 -23.63 32.65
N THR A 549 -47.33 -22.86 33.47
CA THR A 549 -47.76 -21.60 34.07
C THR A 549 -47.16 -20.40 33.32
N ASN A 550 -47.50 -19.17 33.71
CA ASN A 550 -47.22 -17.99 32.91
C ASN A 550 -46.19 -17.08 33.59
N PRO A 551 -44.96 -16.94 33.04
CA PRO A 551 -43.88 -16.19 33.68
C PRO A 551 -44.03 -14.67 33.79
N GLN A 552 -45.16 -14.13 33.37
CA GLN A 552 -45.50 -12.71 33.53
C GLN A 552 -46.74 -12.52 34.41
N ASN A 553 -47.30 -13.59 34.97
CA ASN A 553 -48.51 -13.56 35.74
C ASN A 553 -48.26 -14.09 37.16
N PRO A 554 -48.06 -13.20 38.14
CA PRO A 554 -47.68 -13.58 39.50
C PRO A 554 -48.78 -14.35 40.27
N CYS A 555 -49.94 -14.53 39.65
CA CYS A 555 -51.09 -15.28 40.14
C CYS A 555 -51.28 -16.60 39.37
N GLU A 556 -50.28 -17.06 38.63
CA GLU A 556 -50.33 -18.30 37.88
C GLU A 556 -49.01 -19.04 38.06
N PHE A 557 -48.90 -19.82 39.14
CA PHE A 557 -47.71 -20.63 39.45
C PHE A 557 -48.02 -21.91 40.22
N ASP A 558 -47.08 -22.86 40.21
CA ASP A 558 -47.08 -24.00 41.13
C ASP A 558 -46.37 -23.64 42.43
N SER A 559 -47.13 -23.48 43.52
CA SER A 559 -46.59 -23.21 44.87
C SER A 559 -45.51 -24.18 45.37
N THR A 560 -45.40 -25.39 44.78
CA THR A 560 -44.37 -26.37 45.12
C THR A 560 -43.04 -26.15 44.38
N SER A 561 -43.07 -25.33 43.33
CA SER A 561 -41.93 -24.95 42.50
C SER A 561 -41.24 -23.65 42.94
N ILE A 562 -41.76 -22.97 43.97
CA ILE A 562 -41.14 -21.77 44.56
C ILE A 562 -39.75 -22.12 45.11
N VAL A 563 -38.73 -21.49 44.54
CA VAL A 563 -37.32 -21.64 44.94
C VAL A 563 -36.64 -20.30 45.20
N LEU A 564 -37.26 -19.19 44.81
CA LEU A 564 -36.80 -17.82 45.03
C LEU A 564 -37.72 -17.07 46.03
N PRO A 565 -37.25 -15.97 46.64
CA PRO A 565 -38.10 -15.13 47.49
C PRO A 565 -39.16 -14.38 46.68
N LEU A 566 -40.38 -14.29 47.20
CA LEU A 566 -41.47 -13.50 46.62
C LEU A 566 -41.08 -12.03 46.46
N GLY A 567 -41.15 -11.56 45.22
CA GLY A 567 -40.79 -10.24 44.76
C GLY A 567 -41.97 -9.26 44.66
N PRO A 568 -41.70 -8.01 44.24
CA PRO A 568 -42.71 -6.96 44.18
C PRO A 568 -43.89 -7.25 43.25
N GLY A 569 -43.72 -8.01 42.17
CA GLY A 569 -44.81 -8.34 41.26
C GLY A 569 -45.89 -9.16 41.96
N TYR A 570 -45.51 -10.23 42.67
CA TYR A 570 -46.41 -10.98 43.55
C TYR A 570 -47.09 -10.12 44.62
N TRP A 571 -46.36 -9.30 45.36
CA TRP A 571 -46.95 -8.53 46.47
C TRP A 571 -47.92 -7.43 46.02
N ASN A 572 -47.74 -6.92 44.80
CA ASN A 572 -48.59 -5.89 44.21
C ASN A 572 -49.75 -6.47 43.39
N ALA A 573 -49.74 -7.77 43.09
CA ALA A 573 -50.82 -8.45 42.39
C ALA A 573 -52.08 -8.58 43.27
N ASP A 574 -53.21 -8.81 42.62
CA ASP A 574 -54.54 -9.01 43.21
C ASP A 574 -55.10 -10.28 42.58
N CYS A 575 -54.79 -11.43 43.19
CA CYS A 575 -54.96 -12.73 42.54
C CYS A 575 -56.40 -13.24 42.50
N ASP A 576 -57.25 -12.76 43.40
CA ASP A 576 -58.67 -13.07 43.42
C ASP A 576 -59.54 -11.95 42.83
N SER A 577 -58.93 -10.81 42.49
CA SER A 577 -59.54 -9.65 41.82
C SER A 577 -60.62 -8.96 42.64
N ASP A 578 -60.41 -8.88 43.95
CA ASP A 578 -61.36 -8.31 44.90
C ASP A 578 -61.11 -6.81 45.22
N GLY A 579 -59.98 -6.28 44.76
CA GLY A 579 -59.60 -4.88 44.88
C GLY A 579 -58.58 -4.55 45.97
N ILE A 580 -58.01 -5.53 46.68
CA ILE A 580 -56.80 -5.38 47.50
C ILE A 580 -55.66 -6.26 46.95
N SER A 581 -54.40 -5.90 47.24
CA SER A 581 -53.25 -6.67 46.75
C SER A 581 -52.84 -7.77 47.72
N ASN A 582 -52.19 -8.81 47.22
CA ASN A 582 -51.66 -9.93 48.01
C ASN A 582 -50.85 -9.46 49.24
N GLY A 583 -50.08 -8.37 49.10
CA GLY A 583 -49.32 -7.78 50.22
C GLY A 583 -50.19 -7.08 51.26
N ILE A 584 -51.32 -6.49 50.87
CA ILE A 584 -52.33 -5.97 51.80
C ILE A 584 -53.03 -7.14 52.48
N GLU A 585 -53.40 -8.18 51.74
CA GLU A 585 -54.06 -9.37 52.26
C GLU A 585 -53.21 -10.11 53.28
N ASP A 586 -51.92 -10.32 53.02
CA ASP A 586 -50.98 -10.90 53.98
C ASP A 586 -50.91 -10.05 55.27
N SER A 587 -51.01 -8.72 55.16
CA SER A 587 -51.04 -7.81 56.31
C SER A 587 -52.38 -7.85 57.08
N LEU A 588 -53.49 -8.17 56.41
CA LEU A 588 -54.81 -8.31 57.02
C LEU A 588 -55.08 -9.73 57.53
N GLY A 589 -54.36 -10.72 57.01
CA GLY A 589 -54.56 -12.14 57.26
C GLY A 589 -55.68 -12.77 56.41
N THR A 590 -56.08 -12.12 55.32
CA THR A 590 -57.03 -12.67 54.33
C THR A 590 -56.33 -13.61 53.34
N ASP A 591 -57.08 -14.40 52.57
CA ASP A 591 -56.54 -15.37 51.62
C ASP A 591 -56.47 -14.80 50.19
N PRO A 592 -55.26 -14.61 49.61
CA PRO A 592 -55.06 -14.06 48.25
C PRO A 592 -55.76 -14.75 47.08
N TRP A 593 -56.37 -15.91 47.33
CA TRP A 593 -57.09 -16.69 46.32
C TRP A 593 -58.59 -16.74 46.57
N ASN A 594 -59.10 -15.97 47.53
CA ASN A 594 -60.48 -16.03 47.95
C ASN A 594 -61.07 -14.64 48.21
N VAL A 595 -61.84 -14.18 47.23
CA VAL A 595 -62.55 -12.88 47.22
C VAL A 595 -63.29 -12.54 48.53
N ASP A 596 -63.73 -13.54 49.28
CA ASP A 596 -64.52 -13.38 50.51
C ASP A 596 -63.99 -14.40 51.55
N THR A 597 -63.00 -13.99 52.34
CA THR A 597 -62.26 -14.88 53.25
C THR A 597 -63.16 -15.46 54.33
N ASP A 598 -64.10 -14.68 54.85
CA ASP A 598 -64.97 -15.10 55.95
C ASP A 598 -66.33 -15.68 55.50
N GLY A 599 -66.64 -15.59 54.20
CA GLY A 599 -67.78 -16.20 53.53
C GLY A 599 -69.12 -15.53 53.82
N ASP A 600 -69.11 -14.24 54.19
CA ASP A 600 -70.32 -13.49 54.54
C ASP A 600 -71.10 -12.95 53.34
N GLY A 601 -70.46 -12.96 52.17
CA GLY A 601 -70.99 -12.50 50.89
C GLY A 601 -70.58 -11.07 50.49
N ILE A 602 -69.67 -10.43 51.24
CA ILE A 602 -68.99 -9.18 50.91
C ILE A 602 -67.51 -9.51 50.66
N SER A 603 -66.85 -8.85 49.70
CA SER A 603 -65.44 -9.15 49.43
C SER A 603 -64.48 -8.47 50.41
N ASP A 604 -63.33 -9.07 50.65
CA ASP A 604 -62.32 -8.55 51.57
C ASP A 604 -61.90 -7.12 51.19
N GLY A 605 -61.76 -6.86 49.89
CA GLY A 605 -61.48 -5.55 49.33
C GLY A 605 -62.60 -4.53 49.51
N ASP A 606 -63.87 -4.93 49.40
CA ASP A 606 -65.01 -4.05 49.67
C ASP A 606 -65.07 -3.66 51.15
N GLU A 607 -64.74 -4.60 52.03
CA GLU A 607 -64.70 -4.41 53.48
C GLU A 607 -63.55 -3.52 53.91
N PHE A 608 -62.34 -3.80 53.42
CA PHE A 608 -61.16 -2.97 53.66
C PHE A 608 -61.38 -1.51 53.24
N ASN A 609 -61.95 -1.29 52.04
CA ASN A 609 -62.23 0.04 51.52
C ASN A 609 -63.37 0.76 52.27
N GLN A 610 -64.30 0.02 52.88
CA GLN A 610 -65.41 0.56 53.67
C GLN A 610 -65.11 0.63 55.18
N GLY A 611 -63.98 0.08 55.62
CA GLY A 611 -63.52 0.07 57.00
C GLY A 611 -64.25 -0.91 57.91
N SER A 612 -64.81 -1.99 57.36
CA SER A 612 -65.22 -3.20 58.11
C SER A 612 -64.06 -4.20 58.17
N ASN A 613 -64.27 -5.33 58.86
CA ASN A 613 -63.25 -6.35 59.08
C ASN A 613 -63.44 -7.58 58.18
N PRO A 614 -62.57 -7.80 57.17
CA PRO A 614 -62.61 -8.94 56.23
C PRO A 614 -62.52 -10.36 56.84
N LEU A 615 -62.26 -10.46 58.15
CA LEU A 615 -62.14 -11.72 58.87
C LEU A 615 -63.29 -11.95 59.87
N ASP A 616 -64.30 -11.06 59.89
CA ASP A 616 -65.44 -11.15 60.79
C ASP A 616 -66.76 -11.20 60.01
N PRO A 617 -67.38 -12.39 59.87
CA PRO A 617 -68.57 -12.58 59.02
C PRO A 617 -69.86 -11.94 59.59
N CYS A 618 -69.71 -11.12 60.63
CA CYS A 618 -70.71 -10.30 61.29
C CYS A 618 -70.48 -8.78 61.12
N ASP A 619 -69.40 -8.33 60.49
CA ASP A 619 -69.11 -6.93 60.15
C ASP A 619 -69.10 -6.82 58.63
N PRO A 620 -69.72 -5.80 57.99
CA PRO A 620 -70.60 -4.76 58.54
C PRO A 620 -72.02 -5.26 58.86
N ASN A 621 -72.40 -6.46 58.45
CA ASN A 621 -73.79 -6.95 58.57
C ASN A 621 -73.98 -7.98 59.69
N ALA A 622 -74.10 -7.48 60.92
CA ALA A 622 -74.39 -8.29 62.11
C ALA A 622 -75.75 -9.04 62.10
N THR A 623 -76.54 -8.92 61.03
CA THR A 623 -77.80 -9.65 60.83
C THR A 623 -77.80 -10.57 59.61
N GLY A 624 -76.63 -10.72 58.94
CA GLY A 624 -76.43 -11.57 57.77
C GLY A 624 -76.70 -13.06 58.04
N PRO A 625 -76.92 -13.88 56.99
CA PRO A 625 -77.11 -15.33 57.14
C PRO A 625 -75.87 -16.03 57.74
N SER A 626 -74.67 -15.54 57.40
CA SER A 626 -73.35 -15.96 57.90
C SER A 626 -73.17 -15.72 59.40
N CYS A 627 -73.66 -14.60 59.90
CA CYS A 627 -73.63 -14.24 61.33
C CYS A 627 -74.67 -15.01 62.21
N ASN A 628 -75.52 -15.85 61.62
CA ASN A 628 -76.66 -16.48 62.32
C ASN A 628 -76.44 -17.93 62.80
N GLU A 629 -75.24 -18.49 62.69
CA GLU A 629 -74.86 -19.65 63.52
C GLU A 629 -73.96 -19.19 64.67
N GLY A 630 -74.60 -18.92 65.81
CA GLY A 630 -73.98 -18.37 67.00
C GLY A 630 -72.67 -19.04 67.38
N ILE A 631 -71.61 -18.22 67.33
CA ILE A 631 -70.20 -18.43 67.67
C ILE A 631 -69.28 -18.72 66.46
N PHE A 632 -68.40 -17.75 66.15
CA PHE A 632 -67.32 -17.89 65.18
C PHE A 632 -66.02 -18.18 65.92
N ILE A 633 -65.32 -19.23 65.51
CA ILE A 633 -64.06 -19.66 66.12
C ILE A 633 -62.99 -19.61 65.02
N PRO A 634 -62.02 -18.69 65.08
CA PRO A 634 -61.02 -18.55 64.01
C PRO A 634 -60.13 -19.78 63.94
N GLU A 635 -59.55 -20.04 62.76
CA GLU A 635 -58.67 -21.19 62.52
C GLU A 635 -57.19 -20.89 62.82
N ALA A 636 -56.81 -19.60 62.90
CA ALA A 636 -55.45 -19.15 63.22
C ALA A 636 -55.44 -17.85 64.06
N PHE A 637 -54.32 -17.57 64.74
CA PHE A 637 -53.99 -16.25 65.30
C PHE A 637 -52.47 -16.06 65.44
N THR A 638 -52.00 -14.80 65.42
CA THR A 638 -50.58 -14.41 65.32
C THR A 638 -50.12 -13.52 66.49
N PRO A 639 -49.84 -14.08 67.68
CA PRO A 639 -49.33 -13.30 68.80
C PRO A 639 -47.83 -12.97 68.65
N ASP A 640 -47.48 -12.06 67.74
CA ASP A 640 -46.10 -11.69 67.36
C ASP A 640 -45.67 -10.26 67.77
N GLY A 641 -46.58 -9.44 68.29
CA GLY A 641 -46.30 -8.11 68.85
C GLY A 641 -46.61 -6.94 67.91
N ASP A 642 -47.24 -7.16 66.76
CA ASP A 642 -47.63 -6.12 65.80
C ASP A 642 -48.97 -5.42 66.11
N ALA A 643 -49.66 -5.87 67.18
CA ALA A 643 -50.96 -5.42 67.67
C ALA A 643 -52.20 -5.92 66.90
N ALA A 644 -52.03 -6.67 65.80
CA ALA A 644 -53.10 -7.42 65.14
C ALA A 644 -53.12 -8.87 65.66
N ASN A 645 -54.30 -9.49 65.74
CA ASN A 645 -54.46 -10.94 66.02
C ASN A 645 -53.68 -11.52 67.23
N GLU A 646 -53.40 -10.67 68.23
CA GLU A 646 -52.62 -11.00 69.44
C GLU A 646 -53.27 -12.03 70.37
N TYR A 647 -54.58 -12.23 70.22
CA TYR A 647 -55.37 -13.09 71.08
C TYR A 647 -56.24 -14.02 70.23
N PHE A 648 -56.50 -15.22 70.76
CA PHE A 648 -57.48 -16.13 70.18
C PHE A 648 -58.90 -15.62 70.50
N VAL A 649 -59.42 -14.77 69.63
CA VAL A 649 -60.72 -14.12 69.76
C VAL A 649 -61.80 -15.01 69.15
N ILE A 650 -62.72 -15.51 69.97
CA ILE A 650 -63.91 -16.24 69.55
C ILE A 650 -65.07 -15.24 69.55
N THR A 651 -65.58 -14.88 68.37
CA THR A 651 -66.67 -13.90 68.23
C THR A 651 -67.99 -14.51 68.69
N GLY A 652 -68.73 -13.78 69.53
CA GLY A 652 -69.99 -14.24 70.10
C GLY A 652 -69.85 -15.00 71.43
N ILE A 653 -68.62 -15.28 71.90
CA ILE A 653 -68.37 -15.99 73.17
C ILE A 653 -68.92 -15.22 74.39
N GLU A 654 -68.99 -13.90 74.29
CA GLU A 654 -69.49 -13.00 75.33
C GLU A 654 -70.98 -13.23 75.66
N ASN A 655 -71.74 -13.84 74.75
CA ASN A 655 -73.13 -14.25 74.98
C ASN A 655 -73.23 -15.52 75.86
N TYR A 656 -72.11 -16.18 76.14
CA TYR A 656 -72.01 -17.45 76.85
C TYR A 656 -71.19 -17.29 78.13
N THR A 657 -71.77 -16.69 79.18
CA THR A 657 -71.04 -16.37 80.42
C THR A 657 -70.51 -17.57 81.20
N ASP A 658 -71.07 -18.76 80.94
CA ASP A 658 -70.71 -20.02 81.61
C ASP A 658 -69.79 -20.89 80.73
N ASN A 659 -69.21 -20.34 79.67
CA ASN A 659 -68.39 -21.10 78.74
C ASN A 659 -67.09 -21.62 79.38
N ILE A 660 -66.53 -22.70 78.83
CA ILE A 660 -65.25 -23.27 79.25
C ILE A 660 -64.42 -23.58 78.00
N LEU A 661 -63.26 -22.94 77.87
CA LEU A 661 -62.28 -23.22 76.81
C LEU A 661 -61.13 -24.06 77.36
N THR A 662 -60.84 -25.18 76.70
CA THR A 662 -59.69 -26.05 76.99
C THR A 662 -58.90 -26.30 75.73
N ILE A 663 -57.58 -26.13 75.78
CA ILE A 663 -56.67 -26.24 74.62
C ILE A 663 -55.60 -27.27 74.91
N PHE A 664 -55.31 -28.10 73.90
CA PHE A 664 -54.42 -29.23 73.95
C PHE A 664 -53.31 -29.08 72.91
N ASN A 665 -52.11 -29.55 73.26
CA ASN A 665 -51.06 -29.76 72.26
C ASN A 665 -51.30 -31.06 71.45
N ARG A 666 -50.46 -31.30 70.43
CA ARG A 666 -50.52 -32.50 69.57
C ARG A 666 -50.44 -33.84 70.30
N TRP A 667 -49.98 -33.86 71.55
CA TRP A 667 -49.88 -35.08 72.37
C TRP A 667 -51.08 -35.25 73.32
N GLY A 668 -52.10 -34.38 73.25
CA GLY A 668 -53.29 -34.43 74.08
C GLY A 668 -53.10 -33.87 75.49
N ASN A 669 -52.01 -33.14 75.77
CA ASN A 669 -51.82 -32.47 77.05
C ASN A 669 -52.48 -31.10 77.04
N VAL A 670 -53.20 -30.75 78.11
CA VAL A 670 -53.81 -29.43 78.29
C VAL A 670 -52.70 -28.38 78.46
N VAL A 671 -52.68 -27.40 77.56
CA VAL A 671 -51.77 -26.24 77.60
C VAL A 671 -52.47 -24.98 78.06
N TYR A 672 -53.78 -24.87 77.82
CA TYR A 672 -54.57 -23.76 78.32
C TYR A 672 -55.95 -24.23 78.75
N SER A 673 -56.47 -23.70 79.85
CA SER A 673 -57.83 -23.94 80.30
C SER A 673 -58.36 -22.70 81.01
N MET A 674 -59.57 -22.29 80.69
CA MET A 674 -60.18 -21.12 81.33
C MET A 674 -61.70 -21.29 81.42
N ASP A 675 -62.23 -21.04 82.61
CA ASP A 675 -63.66 -20.90 82.86
C ASP A 675 -64.07 -19.45 82.56
N ALA A 676 -65.25 -19.27 81.97
CA ALA A 676 -65.75 -17.99 81.45
C ALA A 676 -64.69 -17.31 80.56
N TYR A 677 -64.32 -17.97 79.46
CA TYR A 677 -63.37 -17.41 78.51
C TYR A 677 -63.91 -16.11 77.90
N GLN A 678 -63.04 -15.09 77.80
CA GLN A 678 -63.33 -13.74 77.34
C GLN A 678 -62.22 -13.25 76.39
N ASN A 679 -61.84 -14.08 75.41
CA ASN A 679 -60.92 -13.70 74.32
C ASN A 679 -59.55 -13.18 74.81
N GLN A 680 -58.95 -13.89 75.77
CA GLN A 680 -57.78 -13.44 76.52
C GLN A 680 -56.56 -14.38 76.38
N TRP A 681 -56.62 -15.40 75.53
CA TRP A 681 -55.49 -16.30 75.32
C TRP A 681 -54.57 -15.77 74.23
N ASN A 682 -53.34 -15.46 74.58
CA ASN A 682 -52.29 -14.94 73.69
C ASN A 682 -51.22 -16.01 73.34
N GLY A 683 -51.60 -17.28 73.39
CA GLY A 683 -50.66 -18.37 73.12
C GLY A 683 -49.64 -18.63 74.23
N ILE A 684 -49.89 -18.16 75.47
CA ILE A 684 -49.12 -18.53 76.67
C ILE A 684 -49.88 -19.63 77.42
N SER A 685 -49.14 -20.66 77.85
CA SER A 685 -49.72 -21.79 78.59
C SER A 685 -50.06 -21.42 80.04
N ASN A 686 -51.23 -21.85 80.53
CA ASN A 686 -51.56 -21.89 81.97
C ASN A 686 -51.74 -23.33 82.49
N GLY A 687 -51.47 -24.34 81.65
CA GLY A 687 -51.60 -25.76 81.95
C GLY A 687 -50.56 -26.29 82.95
N SER A 688 -50.97 -27.27 83.75
CA SER A 688 -50.24 -27.79 84.92
C SER A 688 -48.87 -28.43 84.62
N MET A 689 -48.52 -28.66 83.36
CA MET A 689 -47.24 -29.27 82.92
C MET A 689 -46.19 -28.28 82.41
N VAL A 690 -46.49 -26.99 82.28
CA VAL A 690 -45.53 -25.98 81.81
C VAL A 690 -45.01 -25.16 82.99
N ILE A 691 -43.71 -25.28 83.29
CA ILE A 691 -43.02 -24.51 84.32
C ILE A 691 -42.54 -23.20 83.68
N GLY A 692 -43.33 -22.13 83.76
CA GLY A 692 -42.97 -20.81 83.24
C GLY A 692 -44.06 -20.20 82.36
N SER A 693 -44.11 -18.87 82.30
CA SER A 693 -44.98 -18.07 81.42
C SER A 693 -44.39 -17.97 80.01
N ASP A 694 -43.86 -19.07 79.50
CA ASP A 694 -43.18 -19.09 78.20
C ASP A 694 -44.20 -19.20 77.06
N PRO A 695 -43.98 -18.47 75.95
CA PRO A 695 -44.84 -18.56 74.78
C PRO A 695 -44.84 -19.98 74.17
N LEU A 696 -46.02 -20.51 73.82
CA LEU A 696 -46.14 -21.82 73.18
C LEU A 696 -45.57 -21.81 71.75
N PRO A 697 -44.84 -22.86 71.29
CA PRO A 697 -44.24 -22.86 69.96
C PRO A 697 -45.29 -22.81 68.84
N THR A 698 -44.89 -22.23 67.70
CA THR A 698 -45.68 -22.22 66.46
C THR A 698 -46.13 -23.64 66.08
N GLY A 699 -47.41 -23.77 65.73
CA GLY A 699 -48.00 -25.03 65.30
C GLY A 699 -49.48 -25.18 65.66
N THR A 700 -50.05 -26.32 65.26
CA THR A 700 -51.45 -26.65 65.49
C THR A 700 -51.72 -27.13 66.92
N TYR A 701 -52.70 -26.50 67.56
CA TYR A 701 -53.30 -26.89 68.82
C TYR A 701 -54.75 -27.32 68.60
N TYR A 702 -55.32 -28.03 69.57
CA TYR A 702 -56.70 -28.51 69.50
C TYR A 702 -57.50 -27.92 70.65
N TYR A 703 -58.74 -27.49 70.40
CA TYR A 703 -59.59 -26.93 71.45
C TYR A 703 -60.85 -27.76 71.68
N LEU A 704 -61.34 -27.70 72.92
CA LEU A 704 -62.69 -28.04 73.32
C LEU A 704 -63.31 -26.80 73.92
N LEU A 705 -64.43 -26.34 73.36
CA LEU A 705 -65.16 -25.18 73.83
C LEU A 705 -66.57 -25.61 74.21
N ASP A 706 -66.87 -25.60 75.51
CA ASP A 706 -68.20 -25.87 76.05
C ASP A 706 -68.92 -24.55 76.30
N LEU A 707 -70.00 -24.26 75.57
CA LEU A 707 -70.66 -22.94 75.66
C LEU A 707 -71.46 -22.72 76.94
N TYR A 708 -71.94 -23.78 77.58
CA TYR A 708 -72.83 -23.66 78.74
C TYR A 708 -72.23 -24.27 80.01
N GLY A 709 -70.99 -24.76 79.95
CA GLY A 709 -70.31 -25.45 81.05
C GLY A 709 -71.04 -26.71 81.50
N ASP A 710 -71.92 -27.27 80.66
CA ASP A 710 -72.81 -28.39 80.99
C ASP A 710 -72.34 -29.73 80.41
N GLY A 711 -71.25 -29.70 79.63
CA GLY A 711 -70.62 -30.84 78.97
C GLY A 711 -71.37 -31.38 77.77
N LYS A 712 -72.41 -30.69 77.26
CA LYS A 712 -73.27 -31.19 76.17
C LYS A 712 -73.09 -30.46 74.84
N THR A 713 -72.93 -29.13 74.86
CA THR A 713 -72.72 -28.32 73.65
C THR A 713 -71.24 -27.97 73.53
N VAL A 714 -70.45 -28.92 73.04
CA VAL A 714 -68.98 -28.81 72.97
C VAL A 714 -68.53 -28.69 71.51
N TYR A 715 -68.00 -27.53 71.15
CA TYR A 715 -67.28 -27.30 69.90
C TYR A 715 -65.88 -27.89 70.00
N LYS A 716 -65.42 -28.49 68.90
CA LYS A 716 -64.11 -29.13 68.82
C LYS A 716 -63.49 -28.74 67.51
N GLY A 717 -62.23 -28.33 67.56
CA GLY A 717 -61.51 -27.95 66.37
C GLY A 717 -60.01 -27.87 66.63
N SER A 718 -59.30 -27.43 65.61
CA SER A 718 -57.90 -27.03 65.70
C SER A 718 -57.78 -25.52 65.58
N ILE A 719 -56.69 -24.99 66.14
CA ILE A 719 -56.28 -23.60 66.04
C ILE A 719 -54.79 -23.58 65.73
N TYR A 720 -54.38 -22.87 64.69
CA TYR A 720 -52.98 -22.67 64.34
C TYR A 720 -52.44 -21.42 65.04
N LEU A 721 -51.39 -21.58 65.82
CA LEU A 721 -50.67 -20.46 66.42
C LEU A 721 -49.41 -20.21 65.58
N LYS A 722 -49.27 -19.01 65.02
CA LYS A 722 -48.09 -18.54 64.27
C LYS A 722 -47.44 -17.37 65.02
N ARG A 723 -46.11 -17.29 65.02
CA ARG A 723 -45.32 -16.21 65.63
C ARG A 723 -44.11 -15.93 64.77
#